data_AF-A0AA86Q3Z1-F1
#
_entry.id   AF-A0AA86Q3Z1-F1
#
_cell.length_a   1.000
_cell.length_b   1.000
_cell.length_c   1.000
_cell.angle_alpha   90.00
_cell.angle_beta   90.00
_cell.angle_gamma   90.00
#
_symmetry.space_group_name_H-M   'P 1'
#
loop_
_entity.id
_entity.type
_entity.pdbx_description
1 polymer ?
#
loop_
_entity_poly.entity_id
_entity_poly.type
_entity_poly.pdbx_seq_one_letter_code
_entity_poly.pdbx_strand_id
1 'polypeptide(L)'
;MSYSVQTKEQSYEMSLTSTLVFNVVFTVIVFVIFPIGRRYAPGIFAPQQHLKHKNTGASGYWLWFIDVFQQPLSVYSTRGNLATIFAVFQVLLLTLYAFIAFVSLTILVPVYWYGTDQNWNTNYLTYWSKITLPHIEQGSIMILIPYIVVIVITGATMFFYHQFTLLYVFFRQRCLKRVTPQNFMVLLQNIPSVLDTAEEVKDVISPLMSGVKSIIPVPQQCNKLTRLSEDIDSLNLQLEKMRRYVGDVTVHYRYLNAMIKSNKELLRDVGKDDLKKQHKILQNIAKYTKKLEKNKESAEKHLDGFNKLILTIRQKKIDVQKILYQDQIKADYVDYMTNYPPQMPDVILKSFDLFPERQQTQRNIHYDEGKFQNKVSNITLDKLVTKQFLFREKQKDKPVIGSSVFLFCDSQSVASEKYTALIASDSQQPEALLAPNPNEIVWKNMAISNTQKFIRRVIFVIVLAGLFVGYIWGQTKLLGIINNSSNAWYRSIFDGVCPNTCIFGASQSGFCVVCDGFSSMLVTMVPTLFNCILMGFLPLFIRWSVRLLCYPSISKNIDLEYQILFIFLILIVGIIQVTLPDMIDVKSGKFSLAALKDLDIKSLIDNLGHNVASQQFTFINYIVNQYFTFPVFSLLNLYGITVWLIALGKKNSLDYNVDLRFITFNFNKQLAYTAHMFVVGFIFAIVAPITNVFVFITYFMFVTIDRYFILYVNTPTIMSDLSSQANMLVNVIGTISIGLIFMLIATGCYFFIQTGPLANLGAAICIICLILSIIFKQRVDKKYKRSLSELTRGRYKATDRLFINPVHINSQYVNEDEQFESRYDINDSDQTSKMITVLKKKPTYKYKMRLLDKLLRKTYIDLTHLPVSQVILDDNKIGEIRCCELNYTVKKEIKQDPNKINKLENTSQFKIDKKLKLNQLPKVAQKQTTKCQTLYPQLENLQLSKSEAKIVYEAKTQVDNTEVVTGQFTEQDINFMASYTHPAILQAKIK
;
A
#
# COMPACT_ATOMS: atom_id res chain seq x y z
N MET A 1 -59.08 14.43 0.69
CA MET A 1 -57.84 14.67 1.47
C MET A 1 -57.04 15.72 0.75
N SER A 2 -57.02 16.94 1.28
CA SER A 2 -56.16 18.03 0.82
C SER A 2 -54.70 17.63 1.01
N TYR A 3 -53.89 17.69 -0.05
CA TYR A 3 -52.43 17.63 0.07
C TYR A 3 -51.98 18.80 0.95
N SER A 4 -51.82 18.55 2.24
CA SER A 4 -51.16 19.48 3.15
C SER A 4 -49.76 19.71 2.63
N VAL A 5 -49.38 20.99 2.48
CA VAL A 5 -48.02 21.43 2.15
C VAL A 5 -47.04 20.65 3.04
N GLN A 6 -46.29 19.72 2.45
CA GLN A 6 -45.26 18.98 3.18
C GLN A 6 -44.26 19.98 3.74
N THR A 7 -44.06 19.95 5.05
CA THR A 7 -43.00 20.72 5.68
C THR A 7 -41.65 20.17 5.19
N LYS A 8 -40.62 21.02 5.09
CA LYS A 8 -39.29 20.60 4.60
C LYS A 8 -38.76 19.36 5.33
N GLU A 9 -39.09 19.21 6.61
CA GLU A 9 -38.68 18.11 7.47
C GLU A 9 -39.34 16.78 7.14
N GLN A 10 -40.64 16.76 6.84
CA GLN A 10 -41.33 15.55 6.37
C GLN A 10 -40.74 15.03 5.05
N SER A 11 -40.30 15.94 4.17
CA SER A 11 -39.60 15.59 2.94
C SER A 11 -38.25 14.91 3.21
N TYR A 12 -37.48 15.41 4.21
CA TYR A 12 -36.19 14.80 4.59
C TYR A 12 -36.34 13.40 5.19
N GLU A 13 -37.39 13.14 5.97
CA GLU A 13 -37.59 11.82 6.56
C GLU A 13 -38.05 10.76 5.56
N MET A 14 -38.96 11.12 4.66
CA MET A 14 -39.33 10.24 3.55
C MET A 14 -38.11 9.96 2.66
N SER A 15 -37.28 10.98 2.41
CA SER A 15 -36.01 10.81 1.70
C SER A 15 -35.04 9.88 2.44
N LEU A 16 -34.92 10.00 3.77
CA LEU A 16 -34.10 9.09 4.58
C LEU A 16 -34.60 7.65 4.53
N THR A 17 -35.90 7.44 4.73
CA THR A 17 -36.50 6.11 4.72
C THR A 17 -36.31 5.43 3.36
N SER A 18 -36.57 6.18 2.28
CA SER A 18 -36.29 5.78 0.90
C SER A 18 -34.84 5.36 0.71
N THR A 19 -33.90 6.21 1.14
CA THR A 19 -32.46 5.98 1.01
C THR A 19 -32.03 4.73 1.78
N LEU A 20 -32.53 4.53 3.00
CA LEU A 20 -32.22 3.36 3.80
C LEU A 20 -32.74 2.07 3.16
N VAL A 21 -33.99 2.05 2.72
CA VAL A 21 -34.58 0.87 2.06
C VAL A 21 -33.79 0.52 0.81
N PHE A 22 -33.49 1.51 -0.04
CA PHE A 22 -32.70 1.30 -1.24
C PHE A 22 -31.31 0.73 -0.92
N ASN A 23 -30.58 1.33 0.03
CA ASN A 23 -29.24 0.89 0.38
C ASN A 23 -29.22 -0.50 1.01
N VAL A 24 -30.24 -0.88 1.79
CA VAL A 24 -30.40 -2.24 2.33
C VAL A 24 -30.65 -3.23 1.21
N VAL A 25 -31.61 -2.97 0.32
CA VAL A 25 -31.91 -3.83 -0.84
C VAL A 25 -30.66 -4.02 -1.70
N PHE A 26 -29.97 -2.93 -2.02
CA PHE A 26 -28.75 -2.96 -2.81
C PHE A 26 -27.63 -3.75 -2.12
N THR A 27 -27.48 -3.59 -0.81
CA THR A 27 -26.48 -4.34 -0.02
C THR A 27 -26.77 -5.83 -0.04
N VAL A 28 -28.04 -6.24 0.10
CA VAL A 28 -28.45 -7.64 -0.02
C VAL A 28 -28.07 -8.19 -1.41
N ILE A 29 -28.35 -7.44 -2.48
CA ILE A 29 -27.99 -7.84 -3.84
C ILE A 29 -26.47 -8.06 -3.97
N VAL A 30 -25.66 -7.10 -3.51
CA VAL A 30 -24.19 -7.22 -3.56
C VAL A 30 -23.70 -8.39 -2.72
N PHE A 31 -24.26 -8.61 -1.53
CA PHE A 31 -23.88 -9.71 -0.65
C PHE A 31 -24.24 -11.10 -1.23
N VAL A 32 -25.23 -11.17 -2.12
CA VAL A 32 -25.56 -12.41 -2.86
C VAL A 32 -24.65 -12.58 -4.08
N ILE A 33 -24.41 -11.53 -4.86
CA ILE A 33 -23.60 -11.58 -6.08
C ILE A 33 -22.12 -11.79 -5.77
N PHE A 34 -21.61 -11.14 -4.72
CA PHE A 34 -20.18 -11.11 -4.42
C PHE A 34 -19.57 -12.49 -4.13
N PRO A 35 -20.15 -13.36 -3.26
CA PRO A 35 -19.63 -14.72 -3.05
C PRO A 35 -19.64 -15.55 -4.34
N ILE A 36 -20.64 -15.35 -5.20
CA ILE A 36 -20.73 -16.01 -6.51
C ILE A 36 -19.58 -15.54 -7.42
N GLY A 37 -19.37 -14.22 -7.51
CA GLY A 37 -18.27 -13.63 -8.27
C GLY A 37 -16.90 -14.08 -7.75
N ARG A 38 -16.73 -14.13 -6.42
CA ARG A 38 -15.54 -14.68 -5.77
C ARG A 38 -15.25 -16.10 -6.24
N ARG A 39 -16.29 -16.94 -6.40
CA ARG A 39 -16.18 -18.37 -6.80
C ARG A 39 -15.73 -18.54 -8.22
N TYR A 40 -16.34 -17.78 -9.13
CA TYR A 40 -16.06 -17.91 -10.55
C TYR A 40 -14.81 -17.17 -10.99
N ALA A 41 -14.44 -16.07 -10.32
CA ALA A 41 -13.28 -15.26 -10.66
C ALA A 41 -12.42 -14.91 -9.43
N PRO A 42 -11.81 -15.90 -8.75
CA PRO A 42 -10.98 -15.64 -7.56
C PRO A 42 -9.78 -14.75 -7.87
N GLY A 43 -9.27 -14.73 -9.11
CA GLY A 43 -8.20 -13.82 -9.53
C GLY A 43 -8.55 -12.32 -9.45
N ILE A 44 -9.84 -11.97 -9.47
CA ILE A 44 -10.31 -10.57 -9.39
C ILE A 44 -10.74 -10.22 -7.95
N PHE A 45 -11.50 -11.12 -7.32
CA PHE A 45 -12.13 -10.85 -6.03
C PHE A 45 -11.30 -11.31 -4.83
N ALA A 46 -10.36 -12.24 -5.02
CA ALA A 46 -9.50 -12.77 -3.96
C ALA A 46 -8.10 -13.20 -4.48
N PRO A 47 -7.37 -12.36 -5.24
CA PRO A 47 -6.07 -12.71 -5.81
C PRO A 47 -5.04 -13.17 -4.75
N GLN A 48 -5.17 -12.68 -3.52
CA GLN A 48 -4.26 -12.97 -2.41
C GLN A 48 -4.68 -14.17 -1.56
N GLN A 49 -5.70 -14.93 -1.98
CA GLN A 49 -6.21 -16.10 -1.23
C GLN A 49 -5.17 -17.23 -1.11
N HIS A 50 -4.16 -17.28 -1.99
CA HIS A 50 -3.09 -18.27 -1.95
C HIS A 50 -2.12 -18.11 -0.76
N LEU A 51 -2.15 -16.97 -0.07
CA LEU A 51 -1.28 -16.72 1.08
C LEU A 51 -1.86 -17.36 2.35
N LYS A 52 -0.98 -17.65 3.31
CA LYS A 52 -1.33 -18.34 4.56
C LYS A 52 -2.44 -17.58 5.31
N HIS A 53 -3.58 -18.24 5.50
CA HIS A 53 -4.72 -17.78 6.31
C HIS A 53 -5.32 -18.98 7.06
N LYS A 54 -6.12 -18.72 8.09
CA LYS A 54 -6.82 -19.80 8.80
C LYS A 54 -7.93 -20.34 7.90
N ASN A 55 -7.88 -21.63 7.56
CA ASN A 55 -8.91 -22.29 6.76
C ASN A 55 -10.22 -22.35 7.57
N THR A 56 -11.23 -21.58 7.15
CA THR A 56 -12.58 -21.55 7.75
C THR A 56 -13.61 -22.38 6.98
N GLY A 57 -13.14 -23.26 6.08
CA GLY A 57 -13.97 -24.19 5.31
C GLY A 57 -14.92 -23.51 4.31
N ALA A 58 -15.98 -24.21 3.91
CA ALA A 58 -16.98 -23.69 2.98
C ALA A 58 -17.81 -22.53 3.56
N SER A 59 -17.96 -22.47 4.89
CA SER A 59 -18.62 -21.36 5.59
C SER A 59 -17.87 -20.05 5.43
N GLY A 60 -16.53 -20.05 5.43
CA GLY A 60 -15.74 -18.85 5.19
C GLY A 60 -15.84 -18.31 3.75
N TYR A 61 -16.34 -19.13 2.83
CA TYR A 61 -16.58 -18.74 1.46
C TYR A 61 -17.83 -17.89 1.31
N TRP A 62 -18.95 -18.38 1.86
CA TRP A 62 -20.26 -17.73 1.81
C TRP A 62 -20.40 -16.62 2.86
N LEU A 63 -19.90 -16.86 4.08
CA LEU A 63 -19.90 -15.92 5.20
C LEU A 63 -18.50 -15.30 5.38
N TRP A 64 -17.98 -14.76 4.28
CA TRP A 64 -16.65 -14.16 4.19
C TRP A 64 -16.39 -13.09 5.26
N PHE A 65 -17.42 -12.37 5.69
CA PHE A 65 -17.29 -11.35 6.73
C PHE A 65 -16.95 -11.93 8.11
N ILE A 66 -17.47 -13.12 8.45
CA ILE A 66 -17.14 -13.81 9.71
C ILE A 66 -15.68 -14.24 9.70
N ASP A 67 -15.25 -14.82 8.57
CA ASP A 67 -13.87 -15.25 8.37
C ASP A 67 -12.88 -14.11 8.58
N VAL A 68 -13.17 -12.94 8.02
CA VAL A 68 -12.34 -11.73 8.15
C VAL A 68 -12.14 -11.28 9.61
N PHE A 69 -13.14 -11.40 10.48
CA PHE A 69 -12.97 -11.09 11.90
C PHE A 69 -12.32 -12.21 12.71
N GLN A 70 -12.42 -13.46 12.24
CA GLN A 70 -11.77 -14.60 12.88
C GLN A 70 -10.28 -14.71 12.56
N GLN A 71 -9.78 -14.03 11.53
CA GLN A 71 -8.36 -14.04 11.19
C GLN A 71 -7.52 -13.42 12.31
N PRO A 72 -6.46 -14.10 12.79
CA PRO A 72 -5.61 -13.58 13.84
C PRO A 72 -4.76 -12.41 13.30
N LEU A 73 -4.37 -11.49 14.20
CA LEU A 73 -3.50 -10.36 13.85
C LEU A 73 -2.16 -10.78 13.23
N SER A 74 -1.70 -12.01 13.47
CA SER A 74 -0.49 -12.54 12.84
C SER A 74 -0.62 -12.60 11.32
N VAL A 75 -1.81 -12.88 10.80
CA VAL A 75 -2.05 -12.85 9.35
C VAL A 75 -1.93 -11.41 8.83
N TYR A 76 -2.49 -10.42 9.54
CA TYR A 76 -2.30 -9.01 9.18
C TYR A 76 -0.84 -8.57 9.23
N SER A 77 -0.04 -9.12 10.14
CA SER A 77 1.40 -8.84 10.16
C SER A 77 2.11 -9.35 8.91
N THR A 78 1.70 -10.48 8.32
CA THR A 78 2.25 -10.90 7.02
C THR A 78 1.94 -9.91 5.89
N ARG A 79 0.93 -9.04 6.07
CA ARG A 79 0.57 -7.98 5.12
C ARG A 79 1.28 -6.65 5.35
N GLY A 80 1.99 -6.51 6.47
CA GLY A 80 2.70 -5.30 6.88
C GLY A 80 2.37 -4.85 8.30
N ASN A 81 3.27 -4.08 8.89
CA ASN A 81 3.08 -3.55 10.25
C ASN A 81 2.03 -2.46 10.30
N LEU A 82 1.94 -1.64 9.24
CA LEU A 82 0.89 -0.64 9.12
C LEU A 82 -0.49 -1.33 9.03
N ALA A 83 -0.60 -2.43 8.29
CA ALA A 83 -1.84 -3.22 8.21
C ALA A 83 -2.25 -3.78 9.58
N THR A 84 -1.28 -4.25 10.37
CA THR A 84 -1.52 -4.79 11.71
C THR A 84 -2.05 -3.71 12.65
N ILE A 85 -1.34 -2.58 12.76
CA ILE A 85 -1.76 -1.50 13.66
C ILE A 85 -3.05 -0.83 13.19
N PHE A 86 -3.28 -0.78 11.89
CA PHE A 86 -4.55 -0.34 11.31
C PHE A 86 -5.71 -1.27 11.71
N ALA A 87 -5.54 -2.59 11.61
CA ALA A 87 -6.55 -3.55 12.05
C ALA A 87 -6.85 -3.43 13.55
N VAL A 88 -5.82 -3.20 14.37
CA VAL A 88 -5.97 -2.97 15.83
C VAL A 88 -6.70 -1.65 16.11
N PHE A 89 -6.33 -0.57 15.41
CA PHE A 89 -7.01 0.71 15.49
C PHE A 89 -8.51 0.56 15.21
N GLN A 90 -8.85 -0.16 14.13
CA GLN A 90 -10.25 -0.42 13.78
C GLN A 90 -11.01 -1.17 14.88
N VAL A 91 -10.43 -2.20 15.52
CA VAL A 91 -11.11 -2.93 16.63
C VAL A 91 -11.37 -2.00 17.80
N LEU A 92 -10.36 -1.24 18.21
CA LEU A 92 -10.49 -0.36 19.37
C LEU A 92 -11.50 0.75 19.09
N LEU A 93 -11.50 1.31 17.88
CA LEU A 93 -12.45 2.35 17.48
C LEU A 93 -13.87 1.79 17.39
N LEU A 94 -14.03 0.58 16.85
CA LEU A 94 -15.31 -0.12 16.80
C LEU A 94 -15.85 -0.37 18.22
N THR A 95 -14.97 -0.72 19.16
CA THR A 95 -15.34 -0.92 20.57
C THR A 95 -15.81 0.38 21.23
N LEU A 96 -15.11 1.50 20.98
CA LEU A 96 -15.53 2.82 21.47
C LEU A 96 -16.90 3.21 20.92
N TYR A 97 -17.14 3.02 19.62
CA TYR A 97 -18.43 3.34 19.03
C TYR A 97 -19.56 2.40 19.43
N ALA A 98 -19.28 1.11 19.62
CA ALA A 98 -20.26 0.18 20.16
C ALA A 98 -20.74 0.67 21.54
N PHE A 99 -19.81 1.15 22.37
CA PHE A 99 -20.13 1.75 23.67
C PHE A 99 -20.98 3.03 23.52
N ILE A 100 -20.57 3.97 22.65
CA ILE A 100 -21.31 5.22 22.43
C ILE A 100 -22.71 4.95 21.86
N ALA A 101 -22.83 4.07 20.87
CA ALA A 101 -24.10 3.67 20.27
C ALA A 101 -25.01 2.96 21.28
N PHE A 102 -24.44 2.11 22.15
CA PHE A 102 -25.18 1.47 23.23
C PHE A 102 -25.74 2.50 24.22
N VAL A 103 -24.92 3.44 24.69
CA VAL A 103 -25.36 4.54 25.58
C VAL A 103 -26.42 5.41 24.88
N SER A 104 -26.21 5.72 23.60
CA SER A 104 -27.16 6.50 22.79
C SER A 104 -28.52 5.82 22.69
N LEU A 105 -28.53 4.53 22.34
CA LEU A 105 -29.76 3.75 22.12
C LEU A 105 -30.50 3.42 23.42
N THR A 106 -29.79 3.10 24.50
CA THR A 106 -30.40 2.63 25.75
C THR A 106 -30.76 3.75 26.73
N ILE A 107 -30.07 4.89 26.67
CA ILE A 107 -30.24 6.00 27.62
C ILE A 107 -30.81 7.23 26.91
N LEU A 108 -30.12 7.78 25.91
CA LEU A 108 -30.52 9.06 25.31
C LEU A 108 -31.82 8.94 24.50
N VAL A 109 -31.96 7.91 23.66
CA VAL A 109 -33.14 7.72 22.79
C VAL A 109 -34.45 7.64 23.61
N PRO A 110 -34.57 6.79 24.65
CA PRO A 110 -35.78 6.76 25.48
C PRO A 110 -36.04 8.09 26.20
N VAL A 111 -35.00 8.73 26.73
CA VAL A 111 -35.16 10.01 27.45
C VAL A 111 -35.69 11.10 26.52
N TYR A 112 -35.19 11.16 25.30
CA TYR A 112 -35.65 12.14 24.31
C TYR A 112 -37.08 11.84 23.90
N TRP A 113 -37.40 10.56 23.66
CA TRP A 113 -38.75 10.13 23.30
C TRP A 113 -39.84 10.52 24.31
N TYR A 114 -39.50 10.53 25.62
CA TYR A 114 -40.43 10.93 26.68
C TYR A 114 -40.48 12.44 26.94
N GLY A 115 -39.68 13.24 26.23
CA GLY A 115 -39.73 14.69 26.30
C GLY A 115 -41.08 15.24 25.83
N THR A 116 -41.43 16.42 26.35
CA THR A 116 -42.64 17.16 25.97
C THR A 116 -42.22 18.46 25.28
N ASP A 117 -42.54 18.59 23.99
CA ASP A 117 -42.20 19.78 23.22
C ASP A 117 -43.04 20.98 23.71
N GLN A 118 -42.41 22.03 24.20
CA GLN A 118 -43.13 23.18 24.76
C GLN A 118 -43.14 24.42 23.88
N ASN A 119 -42.22 24.59 22.92
CA ASN A 119 -42.06 25.90 22.27
C ASN A 119 -41.74 25.90 20.77
N TRP A 120 -41.45 24.77 20.13
CA TRP A 120 -41.05 24.75 18.73
C TRP A 120 -42.03 23.95 17.86
N ASN A 121 -42.88 24.67 17.12
CA ASN A 121 -43.52 24.27 15.87
C ASN A 121 -44.33 22.94 15.90
N THR A 122 -45.65 23.03 15.79
CA THR A 122 -46.56 21.89 15.50
C THR A 122 -46.20 21.11 14.22
N ASN A 123 -45.21 21.56 13.47
CA ASN A 123 -44.65 20.92 12.28
C ASN A 123 -43.62 19.80 12.59
N TYR A 124 -43.11 19.67 13.82
CA TYR A 124 -42.19 18.59 14.27
C TYR A 124 -42.91 17.27 14.64
N LEU A 125 -44.00 16.93 13.96
CA LEU A 125 -44.87 15.78 14.29
C LEU A 125 -44.27 14.40 13.96
N THR A 126 -43.05 14.34 13.48
CA THR A 126 -42.48 13.11 12.95
C THR A 126 -41.83 12.22 14.00
N TYR A 127 -41.63 10.94 13.70
CA TYR A 127 -41.08 9.96 14.64
C TYR A 127 -39.63 10.29 15.03
N TRP A 128 -38.83 10.77 14.09
CA TRP A 128 -37.38 10.94 14.29
C TRP A 128 -37.01 12.26 14.97
N SER A 129 -37.82 13.32 14.82
CA SER A 129 -37.62 14.59 15.54
C SER A 129 -37.73 14.42 17.06
N LYS A 130 -38.63 13.53 17.51
CA LYS A 130 -38.83 13.19 18.94
C LYS A 130 -37.61 12.56 19.60
N ILE A 131 -36.65 12.05 18.81
CA ILE A 131 -35.45 11.38 19.30
C ILE A 131 -34.26 12.34 19.30
N THR A 132 -34.51 13.62 19.48
CA THR A 132 -33.47 14.67 19.50
C THR A 132 -33.54 15.49 20.77
N LEU A 133 -32.41 16.07 21.14
CA LEU A 133 -32.28 16.91 22.34
C LEU A 133 -33.29 18.09 22.38
N PRO A 134 -33.61 18.78 21.26
CA PRO A 134 -34.71 19.74 21.17
C PRO A 134 -36.05 19.30 21.75
N HIS A 135 -36.34 18.00 21.80
CA HIS A 135 -37.62 17.51 22.30
C HIS A 135 -37.75 17.58 23.84
N ILE A 136 -36.65 17.84 24.56
CA ILE A 136 -36.70 18.04 26.01
C ILE A 136 -37.21 19.45 26.34
N GLU A 137 -38.24 19.49 27.18
CA GLU A 137 -38.81 20.71 27.75
C GLU A 137 -37.76 21.59 28.47
N GLN A 138 -37.81 22.90 28.21
CA GLN A 138 -36.95 23.87 28.89
C GLN A 138 -37.23 23.88 30.40
N GLY A 139 -36.20 23.64 31.21
CA GLY A 139 -36.32 23.55 32.67
C GLY A 139 -36.69 22.16 33.20
N SER A 140 -36.93 21.17 32.32
CA SER A 140 -37.14 19.79 32.74
C SER A 140 -35.88 19.19 33.38
N ILE A 141 -36.08 18.43 34.46
CA ILE A 141 -35.01 17.69 35.16
C ILE A 141 -34.39 16.61 34.24
N MET A 142 -35.12 16.17 33.20
CA MET A 142 -34.62 15.18 32.24
C MET A 142 -33.32 15.61 31.52
N ILE A 143 -33.05 16.93 31.43
CA ILE A 143 -31.84 17.47 30.81
C ILE A 143 -30.54 17.09 31.56
N LEU A 144 -30.65 16.67 32.83
CA LEU A 144 -29.51 16.17 33.60
C LEU A 144 -28.92 14.88 33.01
N ILE A 145 -29.73 14.07 32.32
CA ILE A 145 -29.27 12.80 31.75
C ILE A 145 -28.26 13.05 30.61
N PRO A 146 -28.53 13.93 29.61
CA PRO A 146 -27.53 14.40 28.67
C PRO A 146 -26.22 14.89 29.30
N TYR A 147 -26.26 15.59 30.44
CA TYR A 147 -25.05 16.06 31.11
C TYR A 147 -24.17 14.91 31.61
N ILE A 148 -24.80 13.90 32.23
CA ILE A 148 -24.10 12.69 32.66
C ILE A 148 -23.52 11.96 31.46
N VAL A 149 -24.28 11.83 30.37
CA VAL A 149 -23.82 11.15 29.15
C VAL A 149 -22.65 11.90 28.50
N VAL A 150 -22.66 13.24 28.48
CA VAL A 150 -21.51 14.06 28.03
C VAL A 150 -20.25 13.74 28.82
N ILE A 151 -20.35 13.64 30.16
CA ILE A 151 -19.21 13.32 31.02
C ILE A 151 -18.71 11.89 30.74
N VAL A 152 -19.62 10.93 30.60
CA VAL A 152 -19.30 9.52 30.33
C VAL A 152 -18.62 9.34 28.97
N ILE A 153 -19.17 9.94 27.90
CA ILE A 153 -18.59 9.87 26.55
C ILE A 153 -17.24 10.57 26.50
N THR A 154 -17.11 11.73 27.14
CA THR A 154 -15.84 12.46 27.28
C THR A 154 -14.78 11.59 27.96
N GLY A 155 -15.11 10.99 29.11
CA GLY A 155 -14.21 10.10 29.84
C GLY A 155 -13.80 8.86 29.05
N ALA A 156 -14.75 8.21 28.38
CA ALA A 156 -14.49 7.04 27.54
C ALA A 156 -13.56 7.38 26.35
N THR A 157 -13.77 8.53 25.72
CA THR A 157 -12.97 8.99 24.57
C THR A 157 -11.55 9.36 25.01
N MET A 158 -11.38 10.04 26.14
CA MET A 158 -10.05 10.32 26.71
C MET A 158 -9.31 9.04 27.09
N PHE A 159 -10.01 8.06 27.67
CA PHE A 159 -9.44 6.77 28.00
C PHE A 159 -8.97 6.04 26.74
N PHE A 160 -9.82 5.97 25.70
CA PHE A 160 -9.47 5.42 24.40
C PHE A 160 -8.22 6.10 23.82
N TYR A 161 -8.17 7.43 23.81
CA TYR A 161 -7.05 8.22 23.30
C TYR A 161 -5.74 7.85 24.00
N HIS A 162 -5.77 7.75 25.34
CA HIS A 162 -4.61 7.36 26.13
C HIS A 162 -4.16 5.92 25.84
N GLN A 163 -5.09 4.97 25.85
CA GLN A 163 -4.80 3.55 25.63
C GLN A 163 -4.20 3.31 24.24
N PHE A 164 -4.81 3.92 23.22
CA PHE A 164 -4.34 3.73 21.86
C PHE A 164 -3.00 4.42 21.60
N THR A 165 -2.75 5.60 22.18
CA THR A 165 -1.43 6.26 22.11
C THR A 165 -0.35 5.39 22.74
N LEU A 166 -0.62 4.83 23.92
CA LEU A 166 0.31 3.92 24.61
C LEU A 166 0.61 2.67 23.76
N LEU A 167 -0.44 2.05 23.23
CA LEU A 167 -0.33 0.89 22.35
C LEU A 167 0.49 1.22 21.09
N TYR A 168 0.19 2.33 20.43
CA TYR A 168 0.90 2.73 19.22
C TYR A 168 2.38 3.00 19.50
N VAL A 169 2.70 3.69 20.59
CA VAL A 169 4.09 3.90 21.03
C VAL A 169 4.80 2.56 21.24
N PHE A 170 4.17 1.63 21.95
CA PHE A 170 4.75 0.31 22.19
C PHE A 170 5.00 -0.46 20.89
N PHE A 171 4.00 -0.51 20.00
CA PHE A 171 4.09 -1.19 18.72
C PHE A 171 5.13 -0.57 17.80
N ARG A 172 5.16 0.78 17.72
CA ARG A 172 6.16 1.52 16.93
C ARG A 172 7.56 1.23 17.43
N GLN A 173 7.80 1.33 18.73
CA GLN A 173 9.12 1.05 19.30
C GLN A 173 9.56 -0.41 19.06
N ARG A 174 8.62 -1.36 19.03
CA ARG A 174 8.93 -2.75 18.66
C ARG A 174 9.29 -2.89 17.17
N CYS A 175 8.60 -2.17 16.28
CA CYS A 175 8.92 -2.17 14.85
C CYS A 175 10.30 -1.52 14.58
N LEU A 176 10.62 -0.44 15.29
CA LEU A 176 11.88 0.30 15.13
C LEU A 176 13.09 -0.38 15.79
N LYS A 177 12.87 -1.37 16.67
CA LYS A 177 13.95 -2.23 17.18
C LYS A 177 14.48 -3.24 16.15
N ARG A 178 13.85 -3.36 14.99
CA ARG A 178 14.32 -4.27 13.95
C ARG A 178 15.61 -3.76 13.31
N VAL A 179 16.40 -4.71 12.83
CA VAL A 179 17.59 -4.41 12.03
C VAL A 179 17.14 -4.06 10.60
N THR A 180 16.71 -2.82 10.40
CA THR A 180 16.41 -2.29 9.06
C THR A 180 17.35 -1.12 8.75
N PRO A 181 17.75 -0.92 7.48
CA PRO A 181 18.75 0.10 7.11
C PRO A 181 18.37 1.51 7.59
N GLN A 182 17.08 1.86 7.57
CA GLN A 182 16.60 3.16 8.01
C GLN A 182 16.87 3.48 9.50
N ASN A 183 17.01 2.46 10.35
CA ASN A 183 17.23 2.68 11.79
C ASN A 183 18.70 2.97 12.14
N PHE A 184 19.63 2.76 11.21
CA PHE A 184 21.07 3.04 11.36
C PHE A 184 21.51 4.28 10.56
N MET A 185 20.59 4.90 9.83
CA MET A 185 20.87 6.02 8.95
C MET A 185 20.20 7.31 9.41
N VAL A 186 20.94 8.41 9.32
CA VAL A 186 20.42 9.77 9.53
C VAL A 186 20.58 10.53 8.22
N LEU A 187 19.52 11.20 7.78
CA LEU A 187 19.50 12.03 6.59
C LEU A 187 19.75 13.48 7.00
N LEU A 188 20.85 14.06 6.55
CA LEU A 188 21.11 15.49 6.64
C LEU A 188 20.57 16.18 5.38
N GLN A 189 19.73 17.19 5.57
CA GLN A 189 19.20 18.03 4.50
C GLN A 189 19.66 19.47 4.64
N ASN A 190 19.59 20.20 3.53
CA ASN A 190 19.87 21.64 3.46
C ASN A 190 21.32 21.96 3.87
N ILE A 191 22.25 21.16 3.37
CA ILE A 191 23.67 21.45 3.53
C ILE A 191 23.95 22.80 2.85
N PRO A 192 24.59 23.76 3.56
CA PRO A 192 24.98 25.04 2.98
C PRO A 192 25.82 24.83 1.72
N SER A 193 25.62 25.63 0.68
CA SER A 193 26.43 25.59 -0.55
C SER A 193 27.87 26.07 -0.37
N VAL A 194 28.27 26.35 0.87
CA VAL A 194 29.67 26.63 1.23
C VAL A 194 30.41 25.32 1.51
N LEU A 195 29.68 24.25 1.86
CA LEU A 195 30.21 22.91 2.12
C LEU A 195 30.00 22.05 0.87
N ASP A 196 30.91 22.20 -0.07
CA ASP A 196 30.81 21.53 -1.38
C ASP A 196 31.44 20.14 -1.37
N THR A 197 32.33 19.83 -0.42
CA THR A 197 33.06 18.55 -0.38
C THR A 197 32.70 17.66 0.82
N ALA A 198 32.84 16.34 0.64
CA ALA A 198 32.58 15.35 1.70
C ALA A 198 33.52 15.50 2.89
N GLU A 199 34.72 15.98 2.63
CA GLU A 199 35.73 16.26 3.65
C GLU A 199 35.32 17.47 4.49
N GLU A 200 34.87 18.56 3.87
CA GLU A 200 34.33 19.72 4.60
C GLU A 200 33.12 19.36 5.46
N VAL A 201 32.19 18.55 4.92
CA VAL A 201 31.04 18.06 5.69
C VAL A 201 31.51 17.18 6.86
N LYS A 202 32.53 16.33 6.65
CA LYS A 202 33.13 15.51 7.70
C LYS A 202 33.82 16.36 8.77
N ASP A 203 34.45 17.46 8.39
CA ASP A 203 35.11 18.38 9.32
C ASP A 203 34.10 19.12 10.18
N VAL A 204 32.99 19.59 9.59
CA VAL A 204 31.88 20.21 10.33
C VAL A 204 31.21 19.21 11.27
N ILE A 205 31.06 17.96 10.84
CA ILE A 205 30.46 16.89 11.64
C ILE A 205 31.49 16.24 12.57
N SER A 206 32.77 16.60 12.50
CA SER A 206 33.85 15.96 13.28
C SER A 206 33.56 15.84 14.78
N PRO A 207 32.93 16.81 15.47
CA PRO A 207 32.58 16.66 16.89
C PRO A 207 31.52 15.57 17.13
N LEU A 208 30.72 15.27 16.10
CA LEU A 208 29.64 14.30 16.08
C LEU A 208 30.04 12.98 15.39
N MET A 209 31.27 12.83 14.90
CA MET A 209 31.71 11.62 14.16
C MET A 209 31.84 10.37 15.03
N SER A 210 31.78 10.49 16.36
CA SER A 210 31.78 9.33 17.26
C SER A 210 30.63 8.36 16.90
N GLY A 211 31.01 7.17 16.45
CA GLY A 211 30.07 6.12 16.03
C GLY A 211 29.51 6.24 14.61
N VAL A 212 29.97 7.19 13.80
CA VAL A 212 29.59 7.34 12.37
C VAL A 212 30.61 6.56 11.53
N LYS A 213 30.17 5.49 10.86
CA LYS A 213 31.02 4.63 10.02
C LYS A 213 31.36 5.28 8.69
N SER A 214 30.35 5.83 8.02
CA SER A 214 30.51 6.36 6.67
C SER A 214 29.52 7.47 6.37
N ILE A 215 29.96 8.41 5.55
CA ILE A 215 29.16 9.50 5.01
C ILE A 215 28.88 9.16 3.54
N ILE A 216 27.62 9.08 3.16
CA ILE A 216 27.18 8.78 1.80
C ILE A 216 26.64 10.08 1.19
N PRO A 217 27.42 10.76 0.33
CA PRO A 217 26.97 12.00 -0.30
C PRO A 217 25.89 11.75 -1.35
N VAL A 218 24.87 12.61 -1.40
CA VAL A 218 23.90 12.62 -2.49
C VAL A 218 24.47 13.45 -3.65
N PRO A 219 24.47 12.95 -4.89
CA PRO A 219 25.02 13.69 -6.03
C PRO A 219 24.27 14.99 -6.30
N GLN A 220 24.98 16.05 -6.71
CA GLN A 220 24.36 17.32 -7.06
C GLN A 220 23.37 17.15 -8.23
N GLN A 221 23.70 16.29 -9.21
CA GLN A 221 22.83 15.99 -10.36
C GLN A 221 21.87 14.81 -10.14
N CYS A 222 21.48 14.52 -8.90
CA CYS A 222 20.59 13.40 -8.55
C CYS A 222 19.29 13.37 -9.38
N ASN A 223 18.71 14.52 -9.71
CA ASN A 223 17.48 14.59 -10.51
C ASN A 223 17.68 14.08 -11.94
N LYS A 224 18.84 14.39 -12.54
CA LYS A 224 19.18 13.95 -13.90
C LYS A 224 19.52 12.46 -13.90
N LEU A 225 20.25 11.98 -12.90
CA LEU A 225 20.53 10.55 -12.69
C LEU A 225 19.24 9.74 -12.52
N THR A 226 18.31 10.21 -11.70
CA THR A 226 17.03 9.54 -11.47
C THR A 226 16.23 9.43 -12.77
N ARG A 227 16.14 10.50 -13.56
CA ARG A 227 15.46 10.49 -14.87
C ARG A 227 16.13 9.52 -15.85
N LEU A 228 17.46 9.48 -15.90
CA LEU A 228 18.18 8.54 -16.74
C LEU A 228 17.94 7.09 -16.31
N SER A 229 17.87 6.82 -15.01
CA SER A 229 17.52 5.49 -14.48
C SER A 229 16.09 5.10 -14.86
N GLU A 230 15.11 5.98 -14.64
CA GLU A 230 13.71 5.76 -15.03
C GLU A 230 13.57 5.52 -16.55
N ASP A 231 14.30 6.29 -17.37
CA ASP A 231 14.38 6.09 -18.82
C ASP A 231 14.94 4.69 -19.14
N ILE A 232 16.06 4.29 -18.52
CA ILE A 232 16.68 2.97 -18.72
C ILE A 232 15.72 1.85 -18.33
N ASP A 233 15.02 1.96 -17.21
CA ASP A 233 14.05 0.96 -16.75
C ASP A 233 12.86 0.84 -17.72
N SER A 234 12.35 1.98 -18.21
CA SER A 234 11.29 1.99 -19.22
C SER A 234 11.72 1.35 -20.54
N LEU A 235 12.96 1.60 -20.97
CA LEU A 235 13.56 1.01 -22.17
C LEU A 235 13.83 -0.49 -21.98
N ASN A 236 14.29 -0.92 -20.80
CA ASN A 236 14.47 -2.32 -20.46
C ASN A 236 13.13 -3.07 -20.49
N LEU A 237 12.06 -2.46 -19.96
CA LEU A 237 10.72 -3.03 -20.03
C LEU A 237 10.23 -3.18 -21.49
N GLN A 238 10.49 -2.17 -22.34
CA GLN A 238 10.21 -2.27 -23.78
C GLN A 238 11.03 -3.38 -24.44
N LEU A 239 12.32 -3.49 -24.09
CA LEU A 239 13.22 -4.53 -24.58
C LEU A 239 12.72 -5.92 -24.18
N GLU A 240 12.27 -6.12 -22.94
CA GLU A 240 11.68 -7.38 -22.50
C GLU A 240 10.42 -7.73 -23.31
N LYS A 241 9.53 -6.75 -23.56
CA LYS A 241 8.33 -6.95 -24.38
C LYS A 241 8.69 -7.38 -25.80
N MET A 242 9.69 -6.72 -26.41
CA MET A 242 10.18 -7.09 -27.74
C MET A 242 10.85 -8.47 -27.75
N ARG A 243 11.66 -8.79 -26.73
CA ARG A 243 12.33 -10.09 -26.61
C ARG A 243 11.34 -11.24 -26.57
N ARG A 244 10.23 -11.08 -25.83
CA ARG A 244 9.15 -12.07 -25.78
C ARG A 244 8.46 -12.20 -27.13
N TYR A 245 8.12 -11.08 -27.77
CA TYR A 245 7.53 -11.10 -29.11
C TYR A 245 8.42 -11.83 -30.13
N VAL A 246 9.73 -11.56 -30.14
CA VAL A 246 10.68 -12.27 -31.01
C VAL A 246 10.73 -13.76 -30.66
N GLY A 247 10.67 -14.11 -29.37
CA GLY A 247 10.53 -15.50 -28.91
C GLY A 247 9.29 -16.18 -29.49
N ASP A 248 8.12 -15.55 -29.38
CA ASP A 248 6.85 -16.07 -29.90
C ASP A 248 6.87 -16.23 -31.42
N VAL A 249 7.41 -15.25 -32.15
CA VAL A 249 7.58 -15.33 -33.60
C VAL A 249 8.53 -16.46 -33.98
N THR A 250 9.59 -16.69 -33.21
CA THR A 250 10.54 -17.79 -33.44
C THR A 250 9.87 -19.15 -33.24
N VAL A 251 9.05 -19.31 -32.20
CA VAL A 251 8.26 -20.53 -31.97
C VAL A 251 7.26 -20.73 -33.11
N HIS A 252 6.57 -19.68 -33.55
CA HIS A 252 5.61 -19.75 -34.65
C HIS A 252 6.30 -20.07 -36.00
N TYR A 253 7.50 -19.53 -36.23
CA TYR A 253 8.34 -19.84 -37.38
C TYR A 253 8.73 -21.32 -37.41
N ARG A 254 9.18 -21.88 -36.27
CA ARG A 254 9.48 -23.33 -36.16
C ARG A 254 8.25 -24.18 -36.45
N TYR A 255 7.09 -23.79 -35.93
CA TYR A 255 5.82 -24.47 -36.19
C TYR A 255 5.45 -24.46 -37.69
N LEU A 256 5.54 -23.29 -38.34
CA LEU A 256 5.25 -23.18 -39.78
C LEU A 256 6.21 -24.00 -40.63
N ASN A 257 7.51 -24.02 -40.29
CA ASN A 257 8.49 -24.86 -40.98
C ASN A 257 8.20 -26.36 -40.79
N ALA A 258 7.81 -26.79 -39.59
CA ALA A 258 7.39 -28.17 -39.34
C ALA A 258 6.15 -28.55 -40.16
N MET A 259 5.16 -27.66 -40.24
CA MET A 259 3.96 -27.87 -41.07
C MET A 259 4.29 -27.93 -42.56
N ILE A 260 5.20 -27.09 -43.06
CA ILE A 260 5.66 -27.15 -44.46
C ILE A 260 6.38 -28.48 -44.71
N LYS A 261 7.25 -28.91 -43.80
CA LYS A 261 7.97 -30.19 -43.90
C LYS A 261 7.02 -31.38 -43.93
N SER A 262 6.07 -31.43 -42.99
CA SER A 262 5.04 -32.48 -42.94
C SER A 262 4.17 -32.51 -44.19
N ASN A 263 3.73 -31.36 -44.73
CA ASN A 263 2.99 -31.34 -45.99
C ASN A 263 3.84 -31.77 -47.19
N LYS A 264 5.14 -31.50 -47.21
CA LYS A 264 6.06 -32.00 -48.24
C LYS A 264 6.24 -33.52 -48.16
N GLU A 265 6.27 -34.08 -46.96
CA GLU A 265 6.31 -35.53 -46.75
C GLU A 265 4.99 -36.18 -47.20
N LEU A 266 3.84 -35.63 -46.80
CA LEU A 266 2.53 -36.08 -47.29
C LEU A 266 2.41 -36.00 -48.82
N LEU A 267 2.99 -34.97 -49.46
CA LEU A 267 3.00 -34.86 -50.91
C LEU A 267 3.79 -35.99 -51.58
N ARG A 268 4.83 -36.54 -50.92
CA ARG A 268 5.60 -37.68 -51.41
C ARG A 268 4.82 -38.99 -51.29
N ASP A 269 3.99 -39.12 -50.25
CA ASP A 269 3.21 -40.34 -49.97
C ASP A 269 1.92 -40.44 -50.80
N VAL A 270 1.41 -39.32 -51.36
CA VAL A 270 0.23 -39.32 -52.22
C VAL A 270 0.59 -39.85 -53.61
N GLY A 271 0.03 -41.01 -53.96
CA GLY A 271 0.16 -41.63 -55.28
C GLY A 271 -0.18 -40.69 -56.44
N LYS A 272 0.44 -40.92 -57.60
CA LYS A 272 0.39 -40.03 -58.77
C LYS A 272 -1.04 -39.78 -59.31
N ASP A 273 -1.99 -40.65 -58.99
CA ASP A 273 -3.34 -40.62 -59.57
C ASP A 273 -4.30 -39.67 -58.83
N ASP A 274 -3.96 -39.20 -57.63
CA ASP A 274 -4.87 -38.39 -56.80
C ASP A 274 -4.59 -36.87 -56.88
N LEU A 275 -4.69 -36.35 -58.10
CA LEU A 275 -4.37 -34.96 -58.51
C LEU A 275 -5.05 -33.88 -57.63
N LYS A 276 -6.29 -34.13 -57.22
CA LYS A 276 -7.06 -33.20 -56.36
C LYS A 276 -6.44 -33.07 -54.97
N LYS A 277 -5.93 -34.16 -54.42
CA LYS A 277 -5.28 -34.20 -53.10
C LYS A 277 -3.90 -33.52 -53.16
N GLN A 278 -3.14 -33.75 -54.22
CA GLN A 278 -1.87 -33.05 -54.47
C GLN A 278 -2.06 -31.54 -54.58
N HIS A 279 -3.05 -31.08 -55.34
CA HIS A 279 -3.33 -29.64 -55.51
C HIS A 279 -3.65 -28.98 -54.15
N LYS A 280 -4.45 -29.63 -53.30
CA LYS A 280 -4.77 -29.13 -51.96
C LYS A 280 -3.55 -29.04 -51.06
N ILE A 281 -2.65 -30.03 -51.11
CA ILE A 281 -1.40 -30.02 -50.33
C ILE A 281 -0.48 -28.90 -50.80
N LEU A 282 -0.34 -28.69 -52.12
CA LEU A 282 0.43 -27.59 -52.69
C LEU A 282 -0.13 -26.21 -52.31
N GLN A 283 -1.45 -26.04 -52.32
CA GLN A 283 -2.09 -24.80 -51.83
C GLN A 283 -1.79 -24.55 -50.36
N ASN A 284 -1.82 -25.59 -49.52
CA ASN A 284 -1.46 -25.47 -48.11
C ASN A 284 0.02 -25.09 -47.92
N ILE A 285 0.93 -25.71 -48.68
CA ILE A 285 2.36 -25.35 -48.67
C ILE A 285 2.54 -23.87 -49.06
N ALA A 286 1.94 -23.43 -50.17
CA ALA A 286 2.03 -22.04 -50.64
C ALA A 286 1.43 -21.04 -49.62
N LYS A 287 0.33 -21.42 -48.95
CA LYS A 287 -0.28 -20.62 -47.88
C LYS A 287 0.65 -20.50 -46.67
N TYR A 288 1.29 -21.60 -46.26
CA TYR A 288 2.21 -21.59 -45.14
C TYR A 288 3.53 -20.86 -45.45
N THR A 289 4.07 -20.98 -46.66
CA THR A 289 5.27 -20.23 -47.09
C THR A 289 5.01 -18.73 -47.13
N LYS A 290 3.87 -18.28 -47.69
CA LYS A 290 3.49 -16.86 -47.68
C LYS A 290 3.35 -16.31 -46.26
N LYS A 291 2.79 -17.09 -45.34
CA LYS A 291 2.69 -16.71 -43.92
C LYS A 291 4.07 -16.68 -43.23
N LEU A 292 4.96 -17.60 -43.59
CA LEU A 292 6.34 -17.66 -43.11
C LEU A 292 7.13 -16.41 -43.53
N GLU A 293 7.04 -16.00 -44.80
CA GLU A 293 7.71 -14.80 -45.34
C GLU A 293 7.23 -13.53 -44.65
N LYS A 294 5.90 -13.38 -44.48
CA LYS A 294 5.33 -12.24 -43.74
C LYS A 294 5.83 -12.19 -42.29
N ASN A 295 5.93 -13.33 -41.63
CA ASN A 295 6.45 -13.41 -40.26
C ASN A 295 7.95 -13.11 -40.20
N LYS A 296 8.72 -13.52 -41.22
CA LYS A 296 10.15 -13.21 -41.33
C LYS A 296 10.38 -11.71 -41.49
N GLU A 297 9.66 -11.05 -42.39
CA GLU A 297 9.75 -9.59 -42.58
C GLU A 297 9.35 -8.84 -41.29
N SER A 298 8.29 -9.29 -40.62
CA SER A 298 7.89 -8.73 -39.31
C SER A 298 8.97 -8.94 -38.26
N ALA A 299 9.58 -10.13 -38.20
CA ALA A 299 10.68 -10.43 -37.27
C ALA A 299 11.88 -9.52 -37.51
N GLU A 300 12.30 -9.34 -38.76
CA GLU A 300 13.42 -8.47 -39.15
C GLU A 300 13.17 -7.01 -38.74
N LYS A 301 11.97 -6.47 -39.01
CA LYS A 301 11.57 -5.12 -38.56
C LYS A 301 11.64 -4.96 -37.04
N HIS A 302 11.16 -5.96 -36.29
CA HIS A 302 11.23 -5.93 -34.82
C HIS A 302 12.65 -6.10 -34.28
N LEU A 303 13.49 -6.86 -34.98
CA LEU A 303 14.89 -7.06 -34.65
C LEU A 303 15.72 -5.78 -34.82
N ASP A 304 15.47 -5.01 -35.88
CA ASP A 304 16.09 -3.70 -36.07
C ASP A 304 15.66 -2.72 -34.97
N GLY A 305 14.38 -2.73 -34.59
CA GLY A 305 13.87 -1.99 -33.44
C GLY A 305 14.55 -2.38 -32.12
N PHE A 306 14.75 -3.69 -31.91
CA PHE A 306 15.44 -4.23 -30.73
C PHE A 306 16.90 -3.75 -30.66
N ASN A 307 17.63 -3.77 -31.78
CA ASN A 307 19.01 -3.28 -31.84
C ASN A 307 19.09 -1.77 -31.55
N LYS A 308 18.17 -0.98 -32.09
CA LYS A 308 18.09 0.47 -31.81
C LYS A 308 17.83 0.76 -30.34
N LEU A 309 16.97 -0.02 -29.67
CA LEU A 309 16.73 0.10 -28.24
C LEU A 309 17.99 -0.25 -27.42
N ILE A 310 18.70 -1.32 -27.75
CA ILE A 310 19.96 -1.69 -27.07
C ILE A 310 20.98 -0.55 -27.18
N LEU A 311 21.16 0.04 -28.36
CA LEU A 311 22.07 1.16 -28.56
C LEU A 311 21.65 2.38 -27.72
N THR A 312 20.35 2.66 -27.63
CA THR A 312 19.81 3.75 -26.80
C THR A 312 20.07 3.50 -25.31
N ILE A 313 19.86 2.28 -24.82
CA ILE A 313 20.15 1.89 -23.43
C ILE A 313 21.64 2.04 -23.13
N ARG A 314 22.52 1.58 -24.03
CA ARG A 314 23.98 1.73 -23.90
C ARG A 314 24.39 3.19 -23.83
N GLN A 315 23.85 4.04 -24.71
CA GLN A 315 24.10 5.48 -24.68
C GLN A 315 23.69 6.11 -23.35
N LYS A 316 22.49 5.78 -22.84
CA LYS A 316 21.99 6.28 -21.55
C LYS A 316 22.84 5.80 -20.38
N LYS A 317 23.32 4.54 -20.39
CA LYS A 317 24.26 4.02 -19.38
C LYS A 317 25.59 4.77 -19.40
N ILE A 318 26.10 5.12 -20.57
CA ILE A 318 27.30 5.97 -20.72
C ILE A 318 27.03 7.37 -20.16
N ASP A 319 25.85 7.94 -20.40
CA ASP A 319 25.47 9.24 -19.84
C ASP A 319 25.41 9.20 -18.30
N VAL A 320 24.94 8.08 -17.71
CA VAL A 320 24.98 7.85 -16.25
C VAL A 320 26.42 7.77 -15.75
N GLN A 321 27.27 6.95 -16.39
CA GLN A 321 28.69 6.85 -16.05
C GLN A 321 29.40 8.20 -16.13
N LYS A 322 29.07 9.01 -17.13
CA LYS A 322 29.60 10.37 -17.29
C LYS A 322 29.26 11.25 -16.11
N ILE A 323 28.01 11.23 -15.63
CA ILE A 323 27.60 12.02 -14.46
C ILE A 323 28.29 11.49 -13.19
N LEU A 324 28.33 10.16 -13.01
CA LEU A 324 29.02 9.55 -11.87
C LEU A 324 30.50 9.93 -11.80
N TYR A 325 31.17 9.93 -12.96
CA TYR A 325 32.56 10.35 -13.09
C TYR A 325 32.74 11.86 -12.85
N GLN A 326 31.84 12.70 -13.38
CA GLN A 326 31.85 14.15 -13.15
C GLN A 326 31.66 14.53 -11.68
N ASP A 327 30.82 13.78 -10.97
CA ASP A 327 30.54 13.98 -9.54
C ASP A 327 31.54 13.21 -8.65
N GLN A 328 32.54 12.54 -9.24
CA GLN A 328 33.56 11.71 -8.57
C GLN A 328 32.98 10.70 -7.56
N ILE A 329 31.80 10.17 -7.85
CA ILE A 329 31.22 9.09 -7.04
C ILE A 329 32.06 7.86 -7.34
N LYS A 330 32.75 7.29 -6.34
CA LYS A 330 33.57 6.09 -6.54
C LYS A 330 32.73 5.08 -7.31
N ALA A 331 33.22 4.62 -8.47
CA ALA A 331 32.52 3.63 -9.26
C ALA A 331 32.22 2.38 -8.42
N ASP A 332 33.08 2.09 -7.43
CA ASP A 332 32.82 1.13 -6.36
C ASP A 332 31.43 1.31 -5.74
N TYR A 333 30.99 2.53 -5.34
CA TYR A 333 29.61 2.87 -4.87
C TYR A 333 28.47 2.45 -5.80
N VAL A 334 28.77 2.19 -7.07
CA VAL A 334 27.83 1.77 -8.11
C VAL A 334 28.06 0.30 -8.52
N ASP A 335 29.31 -0.17 -8.50
CA ASP A 335 29.72 -1.59 -8.64
C ASP A 335 29.35 -2.42 -7.39
N TYR A 336 29.08 -1.78 -6.25
CA TYR A 336 28.52 -2.35 -5.02
C TYR A 336 27.11 -2.95 -5.20
N MET A 337 26.51 -2.87 -6.40
CA MET A 337 25.36 -3.73 -6.77
C MET A 337 25.76 -5.18 -7.10
N THR A 338 27.05 -5.47 -7.29
CA THR A 338 27.54 -6.82 -7.64
C THR A 338 28.42 -7.47 -6.58
N ASN A 339 29.05 -6.70 -5.68
CA ASN A 339 29.90 -7.23 -4.61
C ASN A 339 29.62 -6.52 -3.28
N TYR A 340 29.00 -7.22 -2.32
CA TYR A 340 28.69 -6.75 -0.96
C TYR A 340 29.93 -6.79 -0.02
N PRO A 341 30.11 -5.81 0.89
CA PRO A 341 30.74 -6.02 2.21
C PRO A 341 29.94 -5.35 3.36
N PRO A 342 30.26 -5.49 4.67
CA PRO A 342 31.05 -6.51 5.39
C PRO A 342 30.13 -7.63 5.95
N GLN A 343 30.70 -8.75 6.40
CA GLN A 343 30.01 -9.99 6.79
C GLN A 343 28.69 -9.77 7.56
N MET A 344 27.57 -9.87 6.85
CA MET A 344 26.25 -10.04 7.42
C MET A 344 26.12 -11.44 8.02
N PRO A 345 25.21 -11.68 8.98
CA PRO A 345 24.89 -13.04 9.44
C PRO A 345 24.51 -13.92 8.25
N ASP A 346 25.02 -15.16 8.18
CA ASP A 346 24.82 -16.09 7.05
C ASP A 346 23.36 -16.31 6.64
N VAL A 347 22.42 -16.05 7.56
CA VAL A 347 20.97 -16.12 7.35
C VAL A 347 20.47 -15.01 6.40
N ILE A 348 21.11 -13.84 6.40
CA ILE A 348 20.79 -12.71 5.53
C ILE A 348 21.57 -12.78 4.21
N LEU A 349 22.79 -13.33 4.21
CA LEU A 349 23.52 -13.64 2.98
C LEU A 349 22.71 -14.54 2.04
N LYS A 350 22.07 -15.58 2.59
CA LYS A 350 21.14 -16.45 1.84
C LYS A 350 19.86 -15.75 1.34
N SER A 351 19.54 -14.57 1.87
CA SER A 351 18.39 -13.76 1.42
C SER A 351 18.76 -12.70 0.37
N PHE A 352 20.06 -12.45 0.15
CA PHE A 352 20.55 -11.59 -0.92
C PHE A 352 21.05 -12.38 -2.15
N ASP A 353 21.16 -13.71 -2.06
CA ASP A 353 21.32 -14.62 -3.21
C ASP A 353 20.06 -14.69 -4.13
N LEU A 354 19.09 -13.79 -3.93
CA LEU A 354 17.80 -13.71 -4.62
C LEU A 354 17.81 -12.89 -5.92
N PHE A 355 18.91 -12.94 -6.67
CA PHE A 355 18.76 -13.02 -8.12
C PHE A 355 18.77 -14.51 -8.46
N PRO A 356 17.61 -15.14 -8.73
CA PRO A 356 17.64 -16.51 -9.20
C PRO A 356 18.53 -16.53 -10.43
N GLU A 357 19.37 -17.56 -10.54
CA GLU A 357 20.23 -17.91 -11.67
C GLU A 357 19.46 -17.91 -13.01
N ARG A 358 19.02 -16.75 -13.50
CA ARG A 358 18.54 -16.56 -14.87
C ARG A 358 19.68 -16.69 -15.87
N GLN A 359 20.92 -16.84 -15.40
CA GLN A 359 22.07 -17.11 -16.26
C GLN A 359 22.34 -18.61 -16.48
N GLN A 360 21.80 -19.54 -15.68
CA GLN A 360 22.15 -20.96 -15.87
C GLN A 360 21.14 -21.78 -16.71
N THR A 361 19.85 -21.43 -16.73
CA THR A 361 18.91 -22.04 -17.69
C THR A 361 18.97 -21.43 -19.10
N GLN A 362 19.83 -20.43 -19.34
CA GLN A 362 20.12 -19.91 -20.68
C GLN A 362 21.14 -20.76 -21.46
N ARG A 363 21.77 -21.77 -20.86
CA ARG A 363 22.86 -22.51 -21.53
C ARG A 363 22.44 -23.51 -22.62
N ASN A 364 21.16 -23.83 -22.79
CA ASN A 364 20.75 -24.87 -23.76
C ASN A 364 19.90 -24.39 -24.95
N ILE A 365 19.74 -23.08 -25.15
CA ILE A 365 19.35 -22.55 -26.46
C ILE A 365 20.59 -21.90 -27.05
N HIS A 366 21.40 -22.72 -27.72
CA HIS A 366 22.53 -22.24 -28.51
C HIS A 366 21.96 -21.46 -29.71
N TYR A 367 21.63 -20.20 -29.47
CA TYR A 367 21.41 -19.21 -30.50
C TYR A 367 22.79 -18.68 -30.89
N ASP A 368 23.08 -18.65 -32.18
CA ASP A 368 24.38 -18.24 -32.74
C ASP A 368 24.59 -16.72 -32.52
N GLU A 369 24.92 -16.33 -31.29
CA GLU A 369 25.20 -14.94 -30.89
C GLU A 369 26.39 -14.35 -31.65
N GLY A 370 27.31 -15.19 -32.15
CA GLY A 370 28.50 -14.77 -32.90
C GLY A 370 28.21 -14.10 -34.24
N LYS A 371 27.19 -14.57 -34.98
CA LYS A 371 26.73 -13.89 -36.20
C LYS A 371 25.89 -12.64 -35.92
N PHE A 372 25.28 -12.55 -34.74
CA PHE A 372 24.43 -11.43 -34.34
C PHE A 372 25.24 -10.23 -33.87
N GLN A 373 26.31 -10.45 -33.08
CA GLN A 373 27.18 -9.38 -32.62
C GLN A 373 28.03 -8.79 -33.75
N ASN A 374 28.46 -9.59 -34.72
CA ASN A 374 29.30 -9.12 -35.83
C ASN A 374 28.58 -8.15 -36.80
N LYS A 375 27.24 -8.07 -36.78
CA LYS A 375 26.47 -7.13 -37.62
C LYS A 375 26.07 -5.84 -36.89
N VAL A 376 26.13 -5.81 -35.55
CA VAL A 376 25.90 -4.59 -34.77
C VAL A 376 27.19 -3.78 -34.76
N SER A 377 27.39 -3.05 -35.85
CA SER A 377 28.55 -2.21 -36.20
C SER A 377 29.61 -2.02 -35.10
N ASN A 378 30.74 -2.73 -35.24
CA ASN A 378 31.97 -2.47 -34.50
C ASN A 378 32.34 -0.97 -34.51
N ILE A 379 31.97 -0.23 -35.58
CA ILE A 379 32.17 1.21 -35.74
C ILE A 379 31.39 2.07 -34.72
N THR A 380 30.17 1.69 -34.31
CA THR A 380 29.44 2.45 -33.28
C THR A 380 29.90 2.09 -31.88
N LEU A 381 30.30 0.83 -31.66
CA LEU A 381 30.90 0.40 -30.40
C LEU A 381 32.23 1.13 -30.17
N ASP A 382 33.09 1.21 -31.19
CA ASP A 382 34.35 1.95 -31.13
C ASP A 382 34.12 3.43 -30.81
N LYS A 383 33.18 4.10 -31.49
CA LYS A 383 32.86 5.51 -31.19
C LYS A 383 32.35 5.73 -29.75
N LEU A 384 31.67 4.74 -29.15
CA LEU A 384 31.24 4.80 -27.75
C LEU A 384 32.40 4.56 -26.79
N VAL A 385 33.29 3.63 -27.13
CA VAL A 385 34.50 3.30 -26.38
C VAL A 385 35.50 4.47 -26.42
N THR A 386 35.76 5.08 -27.58
CA THR A 386 36.60 6.28 -27.71
C THR A 386 36.04 7.45 -26.89
N LYS A 387 34.71 7.62 -26.87
CA LYS A 387 34.08 8.62 -26.00
C LYS A 387 34.33 8.33 -24.52
N GLN A 388 34.22 7.07 -24.07
CA GLN A 388 34.58 6.69 -22.70
C GLN A 388 36.03 7.04 -22.35
N PHE A 389 36.97 6.83 -23.27
CA PHE A 389 38.38 7.17 -23.06
C PHE A 389 38.63 8.68 -22.96
N LEU A 390 38.00 9.50 -23.82
CA LEU A 390 38.13 10.97 -23.77
C LEU A 390 37.57 11.59 -22.49
N PHE A 391 36.65 10.90 -21.78
CA PHE A 391 36.12 11.41 -20.52
C PHE A 391 37.08 11.29 -19.34
N ARG A 392 38.12 10.45 -19.42
CA ARG A 392 39.12 10.35 -18.34
C ARG A 392 39.89 11.65 -18.11
N GLU A 393 40.01 12.50 -19.13
CA GLU A 393 40.89 13.67 -19.15
C GLU A 393 40.28 14.95 -18.53
N LYS A 394 38.95 15.00 -18.30
CA LYS A 394 38.26 16.15 -17.68
C LYS A 394 37.78 15.85 -16.26
N GLN A 395 38.70 15.54 -15.36
CA GLN A 395 38.40 15.52 -13.93
C GLN A 395 38.28 16.96 -13.41
N LYS A 396 37.22 17.23 -12.65
CA LYS A 396 37.25 18.33 -11.66
C LYS A 396 38.11 17.85 -10.50
N ASP A 397 38.80 18.73 -9.80
CA ASP A 397 39.75 18.35 -8.74
C ASP A 397 39.08 17.81 -7.45
N LYS A 398 37.78 18.06 -7.22
CA LYS A 398 37.07 17.68 -5.98
C LYS A 398 35.63 17.18 -6.21
N PRO A 399 35.12 16.21 -5.42
CA PRO A 399 33.75 15.69 -5.51
C PRO A 399 32.75 16.72 -4.97
N VAL A 400 31.80 17.16 -5.80
CA VAL A 400 30.77 18.13 -5.40
C VAL A 400 29.55 17.40 -4.80
N ILE A 401 29.22 17.70 -3.55
CA ILE A 401 28.04 17.18 -2.86
C ILE A 401 26.80 18.00 -3.26
N GLY A 402 25.67 17.32 -3.38
CA GLY A 402 24.36 17.96 -3.39
C GLY A 402 23.93 18.53 -2.02
N SER A 403 22.68 18.97 -1.93
CA SER A 403 22.12 19.58 -0.72
C SER A 403 21.79 18.61 0.42
N SER A 404 22.06 17.31 0.25
CA SER A 404 21.69 16.25 1.21
C SER A 404 22.77 15.18 1.33
N VAL A 405 22.89 14.56 2.50
CA VAL A 405 23.87 13.51 2.82
C VAL A 405 23.25 12.47 3.76
N PHE A 406 23.61 11.20 3.60
CA PHE A 406 23.26 10.15 4.56
C PHE A 406 24.44 9.83 5.46
N LEU A 407 24.20 9.80 6.77
CA LEU A 407 25.15 9.35 7.78
C LEU A 407 24.82 7.92 8.17
N PHE A 408 25.76 7.01 7.95
CA PHE A 408 25.65 5.62 8.38
C PHE A 408 26.32 5.43 9.74
N CYS A 409 25.55 5.01 10.73
CA CYS A 409 25.98 4.87 12.11
C CYS A 409 26.26 3.41 12.49
N ASP A 410 27.16 3.20 13.45
CA ASP A 410 27.51 1.88 14.00
C ASP A 410 26.31 1.17 14.64
N SER A 411 25.41 1.94 15.25
CA SER A 411 24.28 1.44 16.03
C SER A 411 23.07 2.37 15.92
N GLN A 412 21.89 1.81 16.19
CA GLN A 412 20.63 2.58 16.22
C GLN A 412 20.62 3.64 17.32
N SER A 413 21.31 3.38 18.45
CA SER A 413 21.47 4.36 19.53
C SER A 413 22.29 5.56 19.07
N VAL A 414 23.37 5.34 18.31
CA VAL A 414 24.17 6.42 17.74
C VAL A 414 23.35 7.18 16.71
N ALA A 415 22.65 6.50 15.80
CA ALA A 415 21.75 7.16 14.84
C ALA A 415 20.69 8.02 15.56
N SER A 416 20.09 7.50 16.63
CA SER A 416 19.14 8.25 17.46
C SER A 416 19.78 9.49 18.09
N GLU A 417 21.02 9.40 18.57
CA GLU A 417 21.75 10.51 19.16
C GLU A 417 22.01 11.61 18.11
N LYS A 418 22.55 11.22 16.95
CA LYS A 418 22.89 12.15 15.87
C LYS A 418 21.66 12.81 15.26
N TYR A 419 20.53 12.11 15.17
CA TYR A 419 19.27 12.71 14.77
C TYR A 419 18.78 13.80 15.75
N THR A 420 18.96 13.57 17.06
CA THR A 420 18.54 14.55 18.09
C THR A 420 19.53 15.69 18.30
N ALA A 421 20.72 15.60 17.73
CA ALA A 421 21.77 16.61 17.90
C ALA A 421 21.50 17.82 17.00
N LEU A 422 21.65 19.01 17.56
CA LEU A 422 21.71 20.25 16.79
C LEU A 422 23.13 20.36 16.21
N ILE A 423 23.26 20.36 14.88
CA ILE A 423 24.56 20.31 14.19
C ILE A 423 25.16 21.70 14.04
N ALA A 424 24.34 22.72 13.78
CA ALA A 424 24.75 24.11 13.63
C ALA A 424 23.89 25.03 14.50
N SER A 425 24.35 26.27 14.71
CA SER A 425 23.56 27.29 15.42
C SER A 425 22.24 27.59 14.72
N ASP A 426 22.19 27.45 13.38
CA ASP A 426 20.94 27.50 12.62
C ASP A 426 20.24 26.13 12.64
N SER A 427 19.03 26.11 13.21
CA SER A 427 18.16 24.92 13.22
C SER A 427 17.71 24.45 11.83
N GLN A 428 17.81 25.29 10.79
CA GLN A 428 17.34 24.95 9.44
C GLN A 428 18.43 24.39 8.53
N GLN A 429 19.71 24.62 8.85
CA GLN A 429 20.85 24.27 8.00
C GLN A 429 22.08 23.88 8.85
N PRO A 430 22.51 22.59 8.84
CA PRO A 430 21.88 21.42 8.24
C PRO A 430 20.78 20.82 9.14
N GLU A 431 19.67 20.38 8.53
CA GLU A 431 18.55 19.73 9.21
C GLU A 431 18.78 18.22 9.30
N ALA A 432 18.87 17.66 10.52
CA ALA A 432 18.98 16.23 10.75
C ALA A 432 17.60 15.56 10.82
N LEU A 433 17.37 14.58 9.95
CA LEU A 433 16.13 13.80 9.85
C LEU A 433 16.42 12.31 9.97
N LEU A 434 15.48 11.55 10.53
CA LEU A 434 15.53 10.08 10.43
C LEU A 434 15.50 9.68 8.95
N ALA A 435 16.38 8.79 8.51
CA ALA A 435 16.33 8.33 7.13
C ALA A 435 15.01 7.54 6.89
N PRO A 436 14.30 7.78 5.77
CA PRO A 436 13.18 6.93 5.37
C PRO A 436 13.70 5.56 4.89
N ASN A 437 12.80 4.59 4.75
CA ASN A 437 13.09 3.31 4.12
C ASN A 437 13.63 3.56 2.69
N PRO A 438 14.68 2.86 2.20
CA PRO A 438 15.22 3.05 0.85
C PRO A 438 14.18 3.13 -0.27
N ASN A 439 13.11 2.34 -0.19
CA ASN A 439 12.05 2.32 -1.20
C ASN A 439 11.10 3.53 -1.13
N GLU A 440 11.08 4.25 0.00
CA GLU A 440 10.28 5.47 0.21
C GLU A 440 11.02 6.75 -0.23
N ILE A 441 12.30 6.64 -0.59
CA ILE A 441 13.12 7.77 -1.01
C ILE A 441 12.71 8.21 -2.42
N VAL A 442 12.34 9.48 -2.54
CA VAL A 442 12.12 10.13 -3.83
C VAL A 442 13.39 10.85 -4.25
N TRP A 443 14.30 10.13 -4.90
CA TRP A 443 15.63 10.61 -5.30
C TRP A 443 15.60 11.91 -6.12
N LYS A 444 14.61 12.05 -7.01
CA LYS A 444 14.38 13.28 -7.81
C LYS A 444 14.05 14.55 -7.00
N ASN A 445 13.79 14.41 -5.71
CA ASN A 445 13.42 15.52 -4.83
C ASN A 445 14.52 15.86 -3.81
N MET A 446 15.56 15.04 -3.70
CA MET A 446 16.66 15.23 -2.73
C MET A 446 17.53 16.45 -3.05
N ALA A 447 17.70 16.78 -4.33
CA ALA A 447 18.56 17.88 -4.78
C ALA A 447 17.87 19.26 -4.82
N ILE A 448 16.65 19.39 -4.28
CA ILE A 448 15.90 20.66 -4.33
C ILE A 448 16.45 21.65 -3.29
N SER A 449 16.72 22.88 -3.70
CA SER A 449 17.21 23.95 -2.83
C SER A 449 16.10 24.54 -1.93
N ASN A 450 16.47 25.16 -0.81
CA ASN A 450 15.51 25.74 0.14
C ASN A 450 14.63 26.84 -0.47
N THR A 451 15.20 27.71 -1.31
CA THR A 451 14.44 28.75 -2.01
C THR A 451 13.37 28.15 -2.92
N GLN A 452 13.69 27.06 -3.63
CA GLN A 452 12.72 26.34 -4.46
C GLN A 452 11.65 25.66 -3.61
N LYS A 453 12.02 25.07 -2.45
CA LYS A 453 11.04 24.51 -1.49
C LYS A 453 10.06 25.58 -1.01
N PHE A 454 10.55 26.78 -0.70
CA PHE A 454 9.72 27.91 -0.26
C PHE A 454 8.73 28.35 -1.36
N ILE A 455 9.22 28.61 -2.58
CA ILE A 455 8.36 28.99 -3.72
C ILE A 455 7.29 27.92 -3.98
N ARG A 456 7.66 26.64 -3.93
CA ARG A 456 6.70 25.53 -4.10
C ARG A 456 5.66 25.48 -2.99
N ARG A 457 6.01 25.81 -1.74
CA ARG A 457 5.04 25.91 -0.64
C ARG A 457 4.03 27.04 -0.89
N VAL A 458 4.48 28.20 -1.37
CA VAL A 458 3.59 29.32 -1.71
C VAL A 458 2.65 28.94 -2.86
N ILE A 459 3.17 28.37 -3.95
CA ILE A 459 2.36 27.88 -5.08
C ILE A 459 1.36 26.83 -4.60
N PHE A 460 1.80 25.89 -3.76
CA PHE A 460 0.94 24.86 -3.19
C PHE A 460 -0.23 25.45 -2.40
N VAL A 461 0.00 26.47 -1.54
CA VAL A 461 -1.07 27.13 -0.78
C VAL A 461 -2.06 27.84 -1.71
N ILE A 462 -1.57 28.54 -2.74
CA ILE A 462 -2.44 29.21 -3.73
C ILE A 462 -3.29 28.18 -4.49
N VAL A 463 -2.69 27.09 -4.96
CA VAL A 463 -3.40 26.00 -5.65
C VAL A 463 -4.42 25.35 -4.71
N LEU A 464 -4.08 25.17 -3.43
CA LEU A 464 -4.98 24.57 -2.44
C LEU A 464 -6.18 25.47 -2.16
N ALA A 465 -5.98 26.78 -2.01
CA ALA A 465 -7.05 27.75 -1.83
C ALA A 465 -7.95 27.81 -3.08
N GLY A 466 -7.36 27.84 -4.27
CA GLY A 466 -8.09 27.78 -5.54
C GLY A 466 -8.89 26.49 -5.70
N LEU A 467 -8.33 25.34 -5.29
CA LEU A 467 -9.02 24.05 -5.27
C LEU A 467 -10.23 24.08 -4.32
N PHE A 468 -10.08 24.63 -3.12
CA PHE A 468 -11.17 24.73 -2.15
C PHE A 468 -12.34 25.57 -2.67
N VAL A 469 -12.06 26.79 -3.15
CA VAL A 469 -13.09 27.69 -3.70
C VAL A 469 -13.73 27.08 -4.96
N GLY A 470 -12.91 26.55 -5.87
CA GLY A 470 -13.41 25.90 -7.09
C GLY A 470 -14.25 24.66 -6.81
N TYR A 471 -13.91 23.89 -5.77
CA TYR A 471 -14.67 22.72 -5.36
C TYR A 471 -16.06 23.10 -4.82
N ILE A 472 -16.14 24.07 -3.90
CA ILE A 472 -17.42 24.54 -3.34
C ILE A 472 -18.29 25.15 -4.43
N TRP A 473 -17.70 25.99 -5.28
CA TRP A 473 -18.43 26.60 -6.40
C TRP A 473 -18.96 25.53 -7.37
N GLY A 474 -18.13 24.54 -7.75
CA GLY A 474 -18.55 23.44 -8.61
C GLY A 474 -19.65 22.58 -7.98
N GLN A 475 -19.52 22.25 -6.70
CA GLN A 475 -20.51 21.46 -5.96
C GLN A 475 -21.87 22.18 -5.90
N THR A 476 -21.88 23.47 -5.54
CA THR A 476 -23.13 24.26 -5.42
C THR A 476 -23.83 24.46 -6.76
N LYS A 477 -23.06 24.72 -7.84
CA LYS A 477 -23.60 24.82 -9.20
C LYS A 477 -24.20 23.52 -9.68
N LEU A 478 -23.51 22.41 -9.47
CA LEU A 478 -23.97 21.10 -9.89
C LEU A 478 -25.26 20.69 -9.14
N LEU A 479 -25.32 20.94 -7.83
CA LEU A 479 -26.55 20.71 -7.05
C LEU A 479 -27.72 21.57 -7.54
N GLY A 480 -27.48 22.85 -7.88
CA GLY A 480 -28.51 23.71 -8.45
C GLY A 480 -29.06 23.22 -9.79
N ILE A 481 -28.18 22.72 -10.68
CA ILE A 481 -28.57 22.12 -11.96
C ILE A 481 -29.43 20.88 -11.72
N ILE A 482 -28.99 19.98 -10.83
CA ILE A 482 -29.73 18.76 -10.50
C ILE A 482 -31.11 19.10 -9.94
N ASN A 483 -31.20 20.04 -9.01
CA ASN A 483 -32.46 20.40 -8.39
C ASN A 483 -33.47 20.97 -9.41
N ASN A 484 -33.00 21.78 -10.37
CA ASN A 484 -33.84 22.33 -11.43
C ASN A 484 -34.33 21.24 -12.42
N SER A 485 -33.53 20.21 -12.67
CA SER A 485 -33.88 19.10 -13.57
C SER A 485 -34.63 17.94 -12.87
N SER A 486 -34.64 17.92 -11.54
CA SER A 486 -35.23 16.85 -10.71
C SER A 486 -36.67 16.50 -11.10
N ASN A 487 -37.52 17.51 -11.31
CA ASN A 487 -38.93 17.29 -11.68
C ASN A 487 -39.09 16.67 -13.07
N ALA A 488 -38.22 17.03 -14.03
CA ALA A 488 -38.25 16.47 -15.38
C ALA A 488 -37.77 15.01 -15.36
N TRP A 489 -36.72 14.71 -14.60
CA TRP A 489 -36.22 13.35 -14.42
C TRP A 489 -37.24 12.47 -13.70
N TYR A 490 -37.94 13.00 -12.71
CA TYR A 490 -38.98 12.26 -12.02
C TYR A 490 -40.09 11.80 -12.95
N ARG A 491 -40.58 12.69 -13.82
CA ARG A 491 -41.55 12.31 -14.87
C ARG A 491 -40.97 11.29 -15.84
N SER A 492 -39.76 11.51 -16.34
CA SER A 492 -39.15 10.58 -17.30
C SER A 492 -38.87 9.18 -16.73
N ILE A 493 -38.48 9.09 -15.46
CA ILE A 493 -38.26 7.80 -14.78
C ILE A 493 -39.60 7.13 -14.50
N PHE A 494 -40.59 7.90 -14.05
CA PHE A 494 -41.94 7.41 -13.85
C PHE A 494 -42.51 6.81 -15.15
N ASP A 495 -42.45 7.53 -16.26
CA ASP A 495 -42.96 7.08 -17.56
C ASP A 495 -42.19 5.85 -18.11
N GLY A 496 -40.91 5.68 -17.74
CA GLY A 496 -40.09 4.55 -18.18
C GLY A 496 -40.26 3.28 -17.34
N VAL A 497 -40.57 3.42 -16.05
CA VAL A 497 -40.71 2.28 -15.11
C VAL A 497 -42.17 1.88 -14.91
N CYS A 498 -43.09 2.85 -14.98
CA CYS A 498 -44.52 2.60 -14.79
C CYS A 498 -45.18 2.14 -16.10
N PRO A 499 -46.08 1.16 -16.05
CA PRO A 499 -46.95 0.87 -17.18
C PRO A 499 -47.83 2.08 -17.51
N ASN A 500 -48.18 2.24 -18.79
CA ASN A 500 -48.98 3.36 -19.33
C ASN A 500 -50.36 3.57 -18.66
N THR A 501 -50.81 2.63 -17.82
CA THR A 501 -52.05 2.71 -17.04
C THR A 501 -51.91 3.57 -15.77
N CYS A 502 -50.68 3.89 -15.35
CA CYS A 502 -50.43 4.76 -14.20
C CYS A 502 -50.35 6.22 -14.65
N ILE A 503 -51.23 7.07 -14.10
CA ILE A 503 -51.22 8.52 -14.33
C ILE A 503 -50.32 9.20 -13.28
N PHE A 504 -49.33 9.97 -13.74
CA PHE A 504 -48.44 10.73 -12.87
C PHE A 504 -49.20 11.71 -11.95
N GLY A 505 -48.94 11.65 -10.64
CA GLY A 505 -49.52 12.57 -9.64
C GLY A 505 -50.97 12.29 -9.24
N ALA A 506 -51.62 11.25 -9.77
CA ALA A 506 -52.95 10.85 -9.36
C ALA A 506 -52.89 9.83 -8.20
N SER A 507 -53.82 9.95 -7.24
CA SER A 507 -53.97 8.98 -6.15
C SER A 507 -54.37 7.62 -6.73
N GLN A 508 -53.45 6.66 -6.70
CA GLN A 508 -53.63 5.31 -7.25
C GLN A 508 -53.38 4.27 -6.17
N SER A 509 -53.76 3.02 -6.45
CA SER A 509 -53.53 1.88 -5.55
C SER A 509 -52.75 0.78 -6.28
N GLY A 510 -52.11 -0.10 -5.53
CA GLY A 510 -51.36 -1.24 -6.08
C GLY A 510 -50.00 -0.87 -6.67
N PHE A 511 -49.66 -1.48 -7.81
CA PHE A 511 -48.33 -1.38 -8.42
C PHE A 511 -47.91 0.06 -8.79
N CYS A 512 -48.87 0.91 -9.18
CA CYS A 512 -48.57 2.29 -9.53
C CYS A 512 -48.01 3.10 -8.35
N VAL A 513 -48.44 2.83 -7.11
CA VAL A 513 -47.88 3.47 -5.90
C VAL A 513 -46.45 3.04 -5.67
N VAL A 514 -46.15 1.76 -5.91
CA VAL A 514 -44.79 1.21 -5.78
C VAL A 514 -43.87 1.84 -6.81
N CYS A 515 -44.31 1.97 -8.06
CA CYS A 515 -43.50 2.58 -9.11
C CYS A 515 -43.35 4.11 -8.93
N ASP A 516 -44.39 4.81 -8.47
CA ASP A 516 -44.30 6.21 -8.10
C ASP A 516 -43.29 6.43 -6.97
N GLY A 517 -43.42 5.62 -5.91
CA GLY A 517 -42.48 5.56 -4.80
C GLY A 517 -41.06 5.34 -5.29
N PHE A 518 -40.82 4.26 -6.05
CA PHE A 518 -39.50 3.92 -6.59
C PHE A 518 -38.90 5.04 -7.46
N SER A 519 -39.70 5.66 -8.32
CA SER A 519 -39.27 6.77 -9.17
C SER A 519 -38.85 7.99 -8.34
N SER A 520 -39.64 8.32 -7.31
CA SER A 520 -39.31 9.37 -6.34
C SER A 520 -38.05 9.04 -5.53
N MET A 521 -37.87 7.76 -5.14
CA MET A 521 -36.66 7.28 -4.45
C MET A 521 -35.40 7.48 -5.32
N LEU A 522 -35.45 7.11 -6.61
CA LEU A 522 -34.31 7.28 -7.51
C LEU A 522 -33.93 8.75 -7.67
N VAL A 523 -34.91 9.64 -7.91
CA VAL A 523 -34.66 11.07 -8.11
C VAL A 523 -34.06 11.72 -6.87
N THR A 524 -34.58 11.38 -5.68
CA THR A 524 -34.06 11.91 -4.41
C THR A 524 -32.64 11.43 -4.10
N MET A 525 -32.24 10.26 -4.62
CA MET A 525 -30.89 9.73 -4.43
C MET A 525 -29.84 10.37 -5.35
N VAL A 526 -30.23 10.80 -6.55
CA VAL A 526 -29.30 11.33 -7.57
C VAL A 526 -28.39 12.45 -7.05
N PRO A 527 -28.88 13.52 -6.37
CA PRO A 527 -28.00 14.56 -5.82
C PRO A 527 -26.94 14.00 -4.86
N THR A 528 -27.33 13.05 -4.02
CA THR A 528 -26.42 12.42 -3.05
C THR A 528 -25.36 11.57 -3.74
N LEU A 529 -25.74 10.80 -4.78
CA LEU A 529 -24.79 10.03 -5.59
C LEU A 529 -23.78 10.93 -6.28
N PHE A 530 -24.22 12.01 -6.93
CA PHE A 530 -23.33 12.96 -7.58
C PHE A 530 -22.37 13.62 -6.60
N ASN A 531 -22.86 14.01 -5.42
CA ASN A 531 -22.02 14.56 -4.36
C ASN A 531 -20.97 13.53 -3.90
N CYS A 532 -21.35 12.25 -3.75
CA CYS A 532 -20.42 11.20 -3.38
C CYS A 532 -19.38 10.92 -4.48
N ILE A 533 -19.77 10.96 -5.76
CA ILE A 533 -18.86 10.84 -6.90
C ILE A 533 -17.85 12.00 -6.89
N LEU A 534 -18.32 13.23 -6.71
CA LEU A 534 -17.46 14.42 -6.58
C LEU A 534 -16.47 14.28 -5.42
N MET A 535 -16.95 13.83 -4.26
CA MET A 535 -16.12 13.52 -3.08
C MET A 535 -15.14 12.37 -3.33
N GLY A 536 -15.47 11.44 -4.23
CA GLY A 536 -14.58 10.37 -4.67
C GLY A 536 -13.41 10.87 -5.52
N PHE A 537 -13.58 11.98 -6.24
CA PHE A 537 -12.52 12.64 -7.00
C PHE A 537 -11.62 13.53 -6.14
N LEU A 538 -12.10 14.02 -5.00
CA LEU A 538 -11.34 14.92 -4.12
C LEU A 538 -9.95 14.38 -3.73
N PRO A 539 -9.76 13.12 -3.29
CA PRO A 539 -8.44 12.57 -3.02
C PRO A 539 -7.49 12.61 -4.22
N LEU A 540 -8.00 12.48 -5.45
CA LEU A 540 -7.17 12.54 -6.66
C LEU A 540 -6.61 13.95 -6.87
N PHE A 541 -7.44 14.98 -6.69
CA PHE A 541 -6.99 16.37 -6.78
C PHE A 541 -5.99 16.72 -5.68
N ILE A 542 -6.26 16.31 -4.44
CA ILE A 542 -5.34 16.56 -3.31
C ILE A 542 -4.00 15.85 -3.53
N ARG A 543 -4.02 14.59 -3.98
CA ARG A 543 -2.80 13.85 -4.31
C ARG A 543 -1.98 14.55 -5.40
N TRP A 544 -2.66 15.14 -6.39
CA TRP A 544 -1.99 15.95 -7.41
C TRP A 544 -1.38 17.22 -6.82
N SER A 545 -2.09 17.94 -5.97
CA SER A 545 -1.59 19.14 -5.28
C SER A 545 -0.40 18.84 -4.37
N VAL A 546 -0.44 17.79 -3.56
CA VAL A 546 0.65 17.42 -2.63
C VAL A 546 1.94 17.07 -3.38
N ARG A 547 1.84 16.49 -4.59
CA ARG A 547 3.02 16.20 -5.43
C ARG A 547 3.80 17.47 -5.82
N LEU A 548 3.18 18.65 -5.81
CA LEU A 548 3.84 19.92 -6.12
C LEU A 548 4.89 20.32 -5.06
N LEU A 549 4.72 19.87 -3.81
CA LEU A 549 5.65 20.16 -2.70
C LEU A 549 6.98 19.42 -2.83
N CYS A 550 7.02 18.34 -3.62
CA CYS A 550 8.22 17.57 -3.92
C CYS A 550 9.01 17.16 -2.66
N TYR A 551 8.37 16.54 -1.66
CA TYR A 551 9.11 16.02 -0.50
C TYR A 551 10.03 14.85 -0.89
N PRO A 552 11.19 14.70 -0.20
CA PRO A 552 12.16 13.62 -0.45
C PRO A 552 11.70 12.24 0.03
N SER A 553 10.64 12.17 0.84
CA SER A 553 10.08 10.94 1.39
C SER A 553 8.62 10.79 0.97
N ILE A 554 8.25 9.60 0.49
CA ILE A 554 6.86 9.25 0.15
C ILE A 554 6.00 9.28 1.42
N SER A 555 6.48 8.75 2.55
CA SER A 555 5.75 8.73 3.83
C SER A 555 5.30 10.12 4.28
N LYS A 556 6.16 11.13 4.11
CA LYS A 556 5.82 12.52 4.44
C LYS A 556 4.73 13.10 3.50
N ASN A 557 4.75 12.73 2.22
CA ASN A 557 3.68 13.10 1.30
C ASN A 557 2.34 12.46 1.71
N ILE A 558 2.36 11.18 2.10
CA ILE A 558 1.18 10.44 2.54
C ILE A 558 0.57 11.06 3.81
N ASP A 559 1.42 11.41 4.80
CA ASP A 559 0.97 12.07 6.04
C ASP A 559 0.27 13.41 5.76
N LEU A 560 0.81 14.21 4.84
CA LEU A 560 0.20 15.49 4.44
C LEU A 560 -1.08 15.31 3.61
N GLU A 561 -1.09 14.33 2.69
CA GLU A 561 -2.28 13.98 1.90
C GLU A 561 -3.46 13.63 2.83
N TYR A 562 -3.20 12.84 3.88
CA TYR A 562 -4.19 12.56 4.92
C TYR A 562 -4.69 13.84 5.61
N GLN A 563 -3.78 14.69 6.11
CA GLN A 563 -4.15 15.90 6.86
C GLN A 563 -5.01 16.87 6.03
N ILE A 564 -4.59 17.13 4.79
CA ILE A 564 -5.30 18.04 3.89
C ILE A 564 -6.65 17.46 3.51
N LEU A 565 -6.72 16.16 3.18
CA LEU A 565 -7.98 15.50 2.86
C LEU A 565 -8.96 15.56 4.04
N PHE A 566 -8.48 15.28 5.26
CA PHE A 566 -9.30 15.38 6.47
C PHE A 566 -9.82 16.80 6.71
N ILE A 567 -8.97 17.82 6.59
CA ILE A 567 -9.37 19.23 6.75
C ILE A 567 -10.41 19.61 5.71
N PHE A 568 -10.22 19.25 4.43
CA PHE A 568 -11.19 19.54 3.37
C PHE A 568 -12.54 18.90 3.66
N LEU A 569 -12.56 17.62 4.06
CA LEU A 569 -13.80 16.92 4.37
C LEU A 569 -14.54 17.58 5.54
N ILE A 570 -13.85 17.94 6.62
CA ILE A 570 -14.47 18.66 7.75
C ILE A 570 -14.93 20.06 7.35
N LEU A 571 -14.17 20.82 6.58
CA LEU A 571 -14.59 22.17 6.18
C LEU A 571 -15.86 22.11 5.31
N ILE A 572 -15.92 21.19 4.36
CA ILE A 572 -17.05 21.07 3.43
C ILE A 572 -18.27 20.48 4.13
N VAL A 573 -18.13 19.29 4.72
CA VAL A 573 -19.27 18.54 5.27
C VAL A 573 -19.53 18.91 6.73
N GLY A 574 -18.48 19.05 7.54
CA GLY A 574 -18.62 19.36 8.97
C GLY A 574 -18.99 20.81 9.25
N ILE A 575 -18.35 21.79 8.59
CA ILE A 575 -18.59 23.21 8.85
C ILE A 575 -19.65 23.75 7.89
N ILE A 576 -19.39 23.78 6.59
CA ILE A 576 -20.28 24.46 5.64
C ILE A 576 -21.67 23.81 5.61
N GLN A 577 -21.77 22.49 5.50
CA GLN A 577 -23.07 21.82 5.40
C GLN A 577 -23.87 21.78 6.72
N VAL A 578 -23.21 21.59 7.87
CA VAL A 578 -23.91 21.51 9.17
C VAL A 578 -24.17 22.88 9.77
N THR A 579 -23.17 23.78 9.75
CA THR A 579 -23.24 25.05 10.49
C THR A 579 -23.86 26.19 9.67
N LEU A 580 -23.63 26.18 8.35
CA LEU A 580 -24.02 27.25 7.44
C LEU A 580 -24.80 26.73 6.21
N PRO A 581 -25.87 25.93 6.39
CA PRO A 581 -26.64 25.38 5.27
C PRO A 581 -27.23 26.49 4.37
N ASP A 582 -27.59 27.63 4.96
CA ASP A 582 -28.20 28.76 4.24
C ASP A 582 -27.23 29.49 3.29
N MET A 583 -25.91 29.24 3.40
CA MET A 583 -24.95 29.78 2.45
C MET A 583 -25.01 29.09 1.08
N ILE A 584 -25.62 27.91 1.03
CA ILE A 584 -25.83 27.15 -0.19
C ILE A 584 -27.29 27.33 -0.60
N ASP A 585 -27.56 28.30 -1.47
CA ASP A 585 -28.87 28.40 -2.11
C ASP A 585 -28.99 27.32 -3.19
N VAL A 586 -29.62 26.20 -2.81
CA VAL A 586 -29.87 25.03 -3.68
C VAL A 586 -30.74 25.40 -4.88
N LYS A 587 -31.57 26.46 -4.80
CA LYS A 587 -32.46 26.86 -5.90
C LYS A 587 -31.72 27.69 -6.96
N SER A 588 -30.90 28.65 -6.55
CA SER A 588 -30.15 29.48 -7.50
C SER A 588 -28.78 28.91 -7.87
N GLY A 589 -28.29 27.91 -7.13
CA GLY A 589 -26.95 27.37 -7.27
C GLY A 589 -25.89 28.45 -7.09
N LYS A 590 -26.15 29.45 -6.24
CA LYS A 590 -25.21 30.53 -5.90
C LYS A 590 -24.76 30.36 -4.45
N PHE A 591 -23.47 30.57 -4.22
CA PHE A 591 -22.88 30.66 -2.89
C PHE A 591 -22.92 32.13 -2.44
N SER A 592 -23.68 32.45 -1.39
CA SER A 592 -23.88 33.83 -0.93
C SER A 592 -22.76 34.28 0.02
N LEU A 593 -21.64 34.76 -0.54
CA LEU A 593 -20.56 35.38 0.26
C LEU A 593 -21.04 36.58 1.10
N ALA A 594 -22.15 37.23 0.71
CA ALA A 594 -22.74 38.33 1.47
C ALA A 594 -23.17 37.91 2.89
N ALA A 595 -23.67 36.68 3.05
CA ALA A 595 -24.05 36.16 4.36
C ALA A 595 -22.86 36.02 5.33
N LEU A 596 -21.63 35.95 4.80
CA LEU A 596 -20.39 35.85 5.58
C LEU A 596 -19.97 37.20 6.18
N LYS A 597 -20.42 38.32 5.59
CA LYS A 597 -20.14 39.67 6.06
C LYS A 597 -21.00 40.06 7.27
N ASP A 598 -22.18 39.48 7.39
CA ASP A 598 -23.17 39.80 8.42
C ASP A 598 -23.18 38.78 9.59
N LEU A 599 -22.25 37.82 9.60
CA LEU A 599 -22.14 36.78 10.63
C LEU A 599 -21.41 37.30 11.88
N ASP A 600 -22.17 37.63 12.93
CA ASP A 600 -21.67 37.85 14.28
C ASP A 600 -21.36 36.51 15.00
N ILE A 601 -20.49 36.53 16.01
CA ILE A 601 -20.13 35.33 16.79
C ILE A 601 -21.39 34.75 17.47
N LYS A 602 -22.28 35.62 17.94
CA LYS A 602 -23.54 35.20 18.57
C LYS A 602 -24.46 34.50 17.57
N SER A 603 -24.63 35.07 16.37
CA SER A 603 -25.46 34.43 15.34
C SER A 603 -24.85 33.12 14.84
N LEU A 604 -23.53 32.97 14.85
CA LEU A 604 -22.88 31.69 14.56
C LEU A 604 -23.16 30.63 15.64
N ILE A 605 -23.15 31.01 16.92
CA ILE A 605 -23.51 30.12 18.03
C ILE A 605 -24.98 29.69 17.93
N ASP A 606 -25.87 30.65 17.68
CA ASP A 606 -27.31 30.41 17.53
C ASP A 606 -27.59 29.51 16.32
N ASN A 607 -26.99 29.82 15.17
CA ASN A 607 -27.09 28.99 13.96
C ASN A 607 -26.54 27.58 14.20
N LEU A 608 -25.41 27.44 14.90
CA LEU A 608 -24.84 26.13 15.19
C LEU A 608 -25.76 25.29 16.07
N GLY A 609 -26.25 25.84 17.18
CA GLY A 609 -27.08 25.07 18.11
C GLY A 609 -28.43 24.68 17.51
N HIS A 610 -29.02 25.51 16.64
CA HIS A 610 -30.26 25.18 15.94
C HIS A 610 -30.05 24.22 14.76
N ASN A 611 -29.03 24.46 13.93
CA ASN A 611 -28.83 23.70 12.69
C ASN A 611 -28.28 22.30 12.93
N VAL A 612 -27.53 22.08 14.02
CA VAL A 612 -27.00 20.74 14.33
C VAL A 612 -28.13 19.73 14.54
N ALA A 613 -29.25 20.09 15.16
CA ALA A 613 -30.35 19.14 15.29
C ALA A 613 -31.08 18.92 13.95
N SER A 614 -31.32 19.98 13.18
CA SER A 614 -32.09 19.91 11.93
C SER A 614 -31.35 19.19 10.80
N GLN A 615 -30.01 19.30 10.75
CA GLN A 615 -29.18 18.69 9.69
C GLN A 615 -28.87 17.21 9.91
N GLN A 616 -29.38 16.58 10.98
CA GLN A 616 -29.13 15.16 11.26
C GLN A 616 -29.53 14.24 10.10
N PHE A 617 -30.64 14.51 9.42
CA PHE A 617 -31.17 13.66 8.35
C PHE A 617 -30.33 13.73 7.09
N THR A 618 -29.96 14.95 6.69
CA THR A 618 -29.03 15.20 5.59
C THR A 618 -27.72 14.45 5.84
N PHE A 619 -27.23 14.49 7.08
CA PHE A 619 -25.98 13.84 7.45
C PHE A 619 -26.08 12.31 7.51
N ILE A 620 -27.15 11.73 8.08
CA ILE A 620 -27.36 10.27 8.09
C ILE A 620 -27.43 9.77 6.64
N ASN A 621 -28.19 10.44 5.77
CA ASN A 621 -28.24 10.12 4.34
C ASN A 621 -26.86 10.15 3.70
N TYR A 622 -26.08 11.19 4.00
CA TYR A 622 -24.71 11.30 3.52
C TYR A 622 -23.82 10.15 4.04
N ILE A 623 -23.87 9.80 5.33
CA ILE A 623 -23.06 8.70 5.89
C ILE A 623 -23.41 7.38 5.24
N VAL A 624 -24.71 7.06 5.16
CA VAL A 624 -25.14 5.77 4.61
C VAL A 624 -24.71 5.69 3.15
N ASN A 625 -24.96 6.71 2.35
CA ASN A 625 -24.53 6.68 0.95
C ASN A 625 -23.01 6.61 0.81
N GLN A 626 -22.26 7.50 1.48
CA GLN A 626 -20.81 7.62 1.31
C GLN A 626 -20.01 6.47 1.95
N TYR A 627 -20.36 6.06 3.17
CA TYR A 627 -19.55 5.15 4.00
C TYR A 627 -20.17 3.76 4.17
N PHE A 628 -21.44 3.56 3.83
CA PHE A 628 -22.05 2.22 3.80
C PHE A 628 -22.13 1.72 2.36
N THR A 629 -22.79 2.47 1.47
CA THR A 629 -23.08 2.02 0.11
C THR A 629 -21.85 1.92 -0.79
N PHE A 630 -20.98 2.94 -0.84
CA PHE A 630 -19.78 2.87 -1.69
C PHE A 630 -18.79 1.78 -1.27
N PRO A 631 -18.52 1.55 0.02
CA PRO A 631 -17.70 0.42 0.46
C PRO A 631 -18.33 -0.91 0.07
N VAL A 632 -19.65 -1.09 0.25
CA VAL A 632 -20.33 -2.30 -0.23
C VAL A 632 -20.16 -2.45 -1.75
N PHE A 633 -20.36 -1.38 -2.52
CA PHE A 633 -20.16 -1.37 -3.96
C PHE A 633 -18.72 -1.70 -4.36
N SER A 634 -17.74 -1.30 -3.56
CA SER A 634 -16.33 -1.60 -3.83
C SER A 634 -16.05 -3.10 -3.83
N LEU A 635 -16.83 -3.93 -3.12
CA LEU A 635 -16.73 -5.40 -3.16
C LEU A 635 -16.91 -5.96 -4.58
N LEU A 636 -17.70 -5.30 -5.43
CA LEU A 636 -17.84 -5.69 -6.85
C LEU A 636 -16.55 -5.51 -7.64
N ASN A 637 -15.56 -4.78 -7.08
CA ASN A 637 -14.25 -4.52 -7.65
C ASN A 637 -14.31 -4.17 -9.15
N LEU A 638 -15.17 -3.21 -9.51
CA LEU A 638 -15.36 -2.81 -10.91
C LEU A 638 -14.04 -2.43 -11.59
N TYR A 639 -13.12 -1.80 -10.86
CA TYR A 639 -11.79 -1.52 -11.36
C TYR A 639 -11.05 -2.81 -11.76
N GLY A 640 -10.99 -3.81 -10.87
CA GLY A 640 -10.40 -5.11 -11.17
C GLY A 640 -11.07 -5.82 -12.36
N ILE A 641 -12.40 -5.72 -12.49
CA ILE A 641 -13.14 -6.25 -13.64
C ILE A 641 -12.72 -5.53 -14.93
N THR A 642 -12.65 -4.20 -14.93
CA THR A 642 -12.23 -3.44 -16.12
C THR A 642 -10.79 -3.74 -16.53
N VAL A 643 -9.86 -3.85 -15.57
CA VAL A 643 -8.48 -4.25 -15.84
C VAL A 643 -8.43 -5.67 -16.42
N TRP A 644 -9.23 -6.58 -15.88
CA TRP A 644 -9.34 -7.95 -16.39
C TRP A 644 -9.95 -8.00 -17.80
N LEU A 645 -10.99 -7.23 -18.10
CA LEU A 645 -11.58 -7.13 -19.45
C LEU A 645 -10.59 -6.55 -20.46
N ILE A 646 -9.86 -5.49 -20.08
CA ILE A 646 -8.79 -4.92 -20.91
C ILE A 646 -7.67 -5.95 -21.11
N ALA A 647 -7.34 -6.72 -20.06
CA ALA A 647 -6.34 -7.76 -20.14
C ALA A 647 -6.79 -8.95 -21.00
N LEU A 648 -8.07 -9.32 -21.04
CA LEU A 648 -8.58 -10.30 -22.01
C LEU A 648 -8.39 -9.83 -23.45
N GLY A 649 -8.50 -8.52 -23.69
CA GLY A 649 -8.17 -7.91 -24.99
C GLY A 649 -6.69 -7.94 -25.32
N LYS A 650 -5.80 -7.98 -24.32
CA LYS A 650 -4.34 -8.07 -24.49
C LYS A 650 -3.90 -9.55 -24.48
N LYS A 651 -3.30 -10.06 -25.56
CA LYS A 651 -2.82 -11.45 -25.65
C LYS A 651 -1.76 -11.86 -24.61
N ASN A 652 -1.25 -10.93 -23.80
CA ASN A 652 -0.16 -11.15 -22.85
C ASN A 652 -0.66 -11.31 -21.40
N SER A 653 -0.72 -12.55 -20.92
CA SER A 653 -1.07 -12.88 -19.51
C SER A 653 -0.07 -12.34 -18.47
N LEU A 654 1.15 -12.00 -18.90
CA LEU A 654 2.20 -11.49 -18.02
C LEU A 654 2.00 -10.00 -17.69
N ASP A 655 1.50 -9.21 -18.64
CA ASP A 655 1.20 -7.79 -18.42
C ASP A 655 0.05 -7.66 -17.39
N TYR A 656 -0.94 -8.57 -17.43
CA TYR A 656 -2.01 -8.64 -16.44
C TYR A 656 -1.49 -8.91 -15.02
N ASN A 657 -0.58 -9.88 -14.86
CA ASN A 657 0.00 -10.20 -13.56
C ASN A 657 0.86 -9.07 -13.00
N VAL A 658 1.51 -8.30 -13.87
CA VAL A 658 2.27 -7.11 -13.49
C VAL A 658 1.32 -6.00 -13.05
N ASP A 659 0.24 -5.73 -13.80
CA ASP A 659 -0.76 -4.72 -13.47
C ASP A 659 -1.47 -5.02 -12.12
N LEU A 660 -1.81 -6.29 -11.87
CA LEU A 660 -2.42 -6.71 -10.59
C LEU A 660 -1.48 -6.53 -9.38
N ARG A 661 -0.16 -6.63 -9.54
CA ARG A 661 0.80 -6.44 -8.44
C ARG A 661 0.79 -5.01 -7.89
N PHE A 662 0.38 -4.03 -8.70
CA PHE A 662 0.37 -2.62 -8.34
C PHE A 662 -0.92 -2.15 -7.66
N ILE A 663 -1.90 -3.03 -7.46
CA ILE A 663 -3.12 -2.69 -6.74
C ILE A 663 -2.86 -2.79 -5.23
N THR A 664 -2.81 -1.64 -4.58
CA THR A 664 -2.34 -1.50 -3.20
C THR A 664 -3.40 -0.82 -2.34
N PHE A 665 -3.49 -1.20 -1.07
CA PHE A 665 -4.47 -0.61 -0.17
C PHE A 665 -4.04 0.81 0.21
N ASN A 666 -4.94 1.78 -0.03
CA ASN A 666 -4.69 3.18 0.25
C ASN A 666 -5.08 3.50 1.71
N PHE A 667 -4.13 3.33 2.63
CA PHE A 667 -4.36 3.56 4.07
C PHE A 667 -4.73 5.02 4.38
N ASN A 668 -4.12 5.99 3.71
CA ASN A 668 -4.34 7.42 3.99
C ASN A 668 -5.76 7.87 3.64
N LYS A 669 -6.28 7.44 2.49
CA LYS A 669 -7.66 7.69 2.09
C LYS A 669 -8.63 7.11 3.11
N GLN A 670 -8.46 5.84 3.48
CA GLN A 670 -9.38 5.17 4.40
C GLN A 670 -9.32 5.72 5.82
N LEU A 671 -8.13 6.09 6.30
CA LEU A 671 -7.98 6.75 7.60
C LEU A 671 -8.61 8.15 7.62
N ALA A 672 -8.48 8.93 6.53
CA ALA A 672 -9.12 10.24 6.42
C ALA A 672 -10.65 10.14 6.48
N TYR A 673 -11.23 9.19 5.75
CA TYR A 673 -12.68 8.95 5.77
C TYR A 673 -13.16 8.40 7.11
N THR A 674 -12.41 7.49 7.73
CA THR A 674 -12.72 6.98 9.08
C THR A 674 -12.71 8.12 10.10
N ALA A 675 -11.66 8.96 10.08
CA ALA A 675 -11.53 10.11 10.97
C ALA A 675 -12.64 11.15 10.73
N HIS A 676 -12.99 11.42 9.47
CA HIS A 676 -14.08 12.34 9.15
C HIS A 676 -15.43 11.82 9.64
N MET A 677 -15.79 10.58 9.31
CA MET A 677 -17.03 9.97 9.78
C MET A 677 -17.10 9.96 11.30
N PHE A 678 -15.96 9.70 11.96
CA PHE A 678 -15.85 9.78 13.40
C PHE A 678 -16.19 11.17 13.91
N VAL A 679 -15.45 12.19 13.45
CA VAL A 679 -15.57 13.56 13.96
C VAL A 679 -16.98 14.09 13.77
N VAL A 680 -17.58 13.85 12.61
CA VAL A 680 -18.96 14.31 12.37
C VAL A 680 -19.96 13.49 13.19
N GLY A 681 -19.78 12.18 13.35
CA GLY A 681 -20.58 11.39 14.31
C GLY A 681 -20.53 11.95 15.73
N PHE A 682 -19.37 12.44 16.18
CA PHE A 682 -19.22 13.10 17.47
C PHE A 682 -20.01 14.41 17.59
N ILE A 683 -20.10 15.22 16.52
CA ILE A 683 -20.89 16.46 16.52
C ILE A 683 -22.36 16.18 16.92
N PHE A 684 -22.92 15.09 16.39
CA PHE A 684 -24.31 14.71 16.64
C PHE A 684 -24.49 13.81 17.87
N ALA A 685 -23.41 13.42 18.58
CA ALA A 685 -23.47 12.29 19.49
C ALA A 685 -24.46 12.45 20.66
N ILE A 686 -24.65 13.68 21.13
CA ILE A 686 -25.57 14.02 22.21
C ILE A 686 -26.86 14.64 21.66
N VAL A 687 -26.75 15.53 20.67
CA VAL A 687 -27.91 16.28 20.13
C VAL A 687 -28.86 15.34 19.37
N ALA A 688 -28.30 14.41 18.59
CA ALA A 688 -29.03 13.49 17.70
C ALA A 688 -28.46 12.06 17.83
N PRO A 689 -28.69 11.37 18.97
CA PRO A 689 -28.03 10.13 19.36
C PRO A 689 -28.27 8.97 18.38
N ILE A 690 -29.37 9.01 17.63
CA ILE A 690 -29.66 8.01 16.60
C ILE A 690 -28.58 7.96 15.51
N THR A 691 -27.94 9.09 15.23
CA THR A 691 -26.82 9.19 14.28
C THR A 691 -25.67 8.27 14.67
N ASN A 692 -25.38 8.12 15.97
CA ASN A 692 -24.31 7.22 16.44
C ASN A 692 -24.60 5.74 16.13
N VAL A 693 -25.87 5.34 16.16
CA VAL A 693 -26.27 3.97 15.83
C VAL A 693 -26.02 3.69 14.35
N PHE A 694 -26.40 4.63 13.48
CA PHE A 694 -26.11 4.53 12.05
C PHE A 694 -24.61 4.59 11.74
N VAL A 695 -23.85 5.47 12.41
CA VAL A 695 -22.39 5.54 12.29
C VAL A 695 -21.76 4.22 12.72
N PHE A 696 -22.22 3.60 13.80
CA PHE A 696 -21.71 2.30 14.25
C PHE A 696 -21.96 1.19 13.23
N ILE A 697 -23.20 1.04 12.73
CA ILE A 697 -23.55 0.03 11.71
C ILE A 697 -22.73 0.25 10.44
N THR A 698 -22.62 1.50 10.01
CA THR A 698 -21.85 1.89 8.83
C THR A 698 -20.37 1.59 9.00
N TYR A 699 -19.79 1.96 10.14
CA TYR A 699 -18.39 1.69 10.45
C TYR A 699 -18.09 0.20 10.54
N PHE A 700 -19.01 -0.59 11.11
CA PHE A 700 -18.87 -2.04 11.18
C PHE A 700 -18.74 -2.64 9.77
N MET A 701 -19.61 -2.26 8.85
CA MET A 701 -19.51 -2.69 7.45
C MET A 701 -18.23 -2.18 6.78
N PHE A 702 -17.87 -0.91 7.01
CA PHE A 702 -16.64 -0.32 6.51
C PHE A 702 -15.40 -1.12 6.92
N VAL A 703 -15.27 -1.44 8.22
CA VAL A 703 -14.16 -2.24 8.78
C VAL A 703 -14.14 -3.64 8.21
N THR A 704 -15.31 -4.27 8.06
CA THR A 704 -15.43 -5.62 7.48
C THR A 704 -14.85 -5.67 6.07
N ILE A 705 -15.19 -4.67 5.25
CA ILE A 705 -14.78 -4.58 3.86
C ILE A 705 -13.30 -4.21 3.75
N ASP A 706 -12.83 -3.22 4.50
CA ASP A 706 -11.41 -2.84 4.53
C ASP A 706 -10.51 -4.02 4.90
N ARG A 707 -10.90 -4.78 5.92
CA ARG A 707 -10.17 -5.97 6.33
C ARG A 707 -10.18 -7.05 5.25
N TYR A 708 -11.30 -7.24 4.55
CA TYR A 708 -11.36 -8.14 3.40
C TYR A 708 -10.37 -7.69 2.31
N PHE A 709 -10.34 -6.41 1.97
CA PHE A 709 -9.42 -5.86 0.98
C PHE A 709 -7.95 -6.04 1.36
N ILE A 710 -7.58 -5.84 2.63
CA ILE A 710 -6.22 -6.03 3.11
C ILE A 710 -5.79 -7.50 3.05
N LEU A 711 -6.71 -8.43 3.33
CA LEU A 711 -6.40 -9.87 3.37
C LEU A 711 -6.42 -10.53 1.99
N TYR A 712 -7.40 -10.21 1.15
CA TYR A 712 -7.73 -11.02 -0.02
C TYR A 712 -7.50 -10.32 -1.36
N VAL A 713 -7.53 -8.99 -1.43
CA VAL A 713 -7.50 -8.26 -2.70
C VAL A 713 -6.19 -7.54 -2.93
N ASN A 714 -5.79 -6.68 -2.00
CA ASN A 714 -4.66 -5.80 -2.20
C ASN A 714 -3.34 -6.50 -1.88
N THR A 715 -2.32 -6.23 -2.69
CA THR A 715 -0.98 -6.75 -2.45
C THR A 715 -0.35 -6.03 -1.26
N PRO A 716 0.34 -6.75 -0.36
CA PRO A 716 1.15 -6.10 0.65
C PRO A 716 2.30 -5.36 -0.03
N THR A 717 2.39 -4.06 0.19
CA THR A 717 3.46 -3.23 -0.38
C THR A 717 4.63 -3.15 0.58
N ILE A 718 5.82 -2.86 0.05
CA ILE A 718 6.95 -2.49 0.92
C ILE A 718 6.63 -1.19 1.71
N MET A 719 5.68 -0.39 1.22
CA MET A 719 5.10 0.80 1.88
C MET A 719 4.13 0.47 3.03
N SER A 720 3.72 -0.79 3.20
CA SER A 720 2.91 -1.23 4.35
C SER A 720 3.76 -1.51 5.60
N ASP A 721 5.09 -1.36 5.48
CA ASP A 721 5.97 -1.36 6.64
C ASP A 721 5.94 0.00 7.36
N LEU A 722 6.12 -0.03 8.67
CA LEU A 722 6.08 1.18 9.48
C LEU A 722 7.44 1.90 9.38
N SER A 723 7.49 2.95 8.57
CA SER A 723 8.66 3.81 8.42
C SER A 723 8.98 4.58 9.71
N SER A 724 10.26 4.91 9.90
CA SER A 724 10.74 5.78 10.99
C SER A 724 10.09 7.17 10.95
N GLN A 725 9.80 7.67 9.75
CA GLN A 725 9.19 8.97 9.50
C GLN A 725 7.64 8.94 9.50
N ALA A 726 7.03 7.76 9.49
CA ALA A 726 5.57 7.64 9.40
C ALA A 726 4.90 8.08 10.70
N ASN A 727 4.14 9.18 10.66
CA ASN A 727 3.38 9.71 11.79
C ASN A 727 1.87 9.76 11.52
N MET A 728 1.40 9.27 10.36
CA MET A 728 -0.02 9.25 9.97
C MET A 728 -0.94 8.83 11.11
N LEU A 729 -0.64 7.70 11.78
CA LEU A 729 -1.54 7.17 12.80
C LEU A 729 -1.64 8.12 14.00
N VAL A 730 -0.54 8.73 14.45
CA VAL A 730 -0.56 9.74 15.53
C VAL A 730 -1.48 10.90 15.17
N ASN A 731 -1.41 11.37 13.92
CA ASN A 731 -2.28 12.43 13.44
C ASN A 731 -3.76 11.99 13.50
N VAL A 732 -4.06 10.76 13.08
CA VAL A 732 -5.42 10.18 13.18
C VAL A 732 -5.93 10.14 14.62
N ILE A 733 -5.11 9.70 15.58
CA ILE A 733 -5.49 9.73 16.99
C ILE A 733 -5.77 11.17 17.45
N GLY A 734 -4.96 12.12 17.00
CA GLY A 734 -5.15 13.54 17.26
C GLY A 734 -6.52 14.05 16.76
N THR A 735 -7.01 13.54 15.62
CA THR A 735 -8.33 13.93 15.08
C THR A 735 -9.50 13.43 15.91
N ILE A 736 -9.36 12.32 16.63
CA ILE A 736 -10.40 11.83 17.55
C ILE A 736 -10.64 12.85 18.67
N SER A 737 -9.56 13.44 19.20
CA SER A 737 -9.69 14.53 20.18
C SER A 737 -10.32 15.79 19.58
N ILE A 738 -10.10 16.07 18.28
CA ILE A 738 -10.78 17.17 17.59
C ILE A 738 -12.29 16.90 17.52
N GLY A 739 -12.70 15.65 17.24
CA GLY A 739 -14.10 15.25 17.27
C GLY A 739 -14.76 15.46 18.64
N LEU A 740 -14.06 15.09 19.72
CA LEU A 740 -14.52 15.35 21.09
C LEU A 740 -14.71 16.85 21.37
N ILE A 741 -13.77 17.69 20.91
CA ILE A 741 -13.89 19.14 21.05
C ILE A 741 -15.11 19.67 20.29
N PHE A 742 -15.34 19.23 19.05
CA PHE A 742 -16.51 19.64 18.29
C PHE A 742 -17.83 19.16 18.90
N MET A 743 -17.88 17.96 19.47
CA MET A 743 -19.04 17.49 20.25
C MET A 743 -19.36 18.45 21.40
N LEU A 744 -18.34 18.83 22.19
CA LEU A 744 -18.51 19.72 23.35
C LEU A 744 -18.91 21.13 22.94
N ILE A 745 -18.39 21.64 21.81
CA ILE A 745 -18.79 22.94 21.26
C ILE A 745 -20.24 22.89 20.76
N ALA A 746 -20.61 21.90 19.94
CA ALA A 746 -21.96 21.79 19.39
C ALA A 746 -23.02 21.65 20.50
N THR A 747 -22.76 20.81 21.49
CA THR A 747 -23.65 20.65 22.66
C THR A 747 -23.67 21.89 23.56
N GLY A 748 -22.52 22.53 23.78
CA GLY A 748 -22.43 23.78 24.51
C GLY A 748 -23.24 24.90 23.85
N CYS A 749 -23.11 25.07 22.54
CA CYS A 749 -23.88 26.05 21.76
C CYS A 749 -25.38 25.80 21.85
N TYR A 750 -25.82 24.55 21.81
CA TYR A 750 -27.23 24.22 22.05
C TYR A 750 -27.72 24.65 23.45
N PHE A 751 -26.93 24.41 24.51
CA PHE A 751 -27.31 24.85 25.86
C PHE A 751 -27.24 26.37 26.03
N PHE A 752 -26.39 27.08 25.29
CA PHE A 752 -26.33 28.55 25.32
C PHE A 752 -27.57 29.23 24.76
N ILE A 753 -28.22 28.61 23.79
CA ILE A 753 -29.47 29.12 23.20
C ILE A 753 -30.62 29.02 24.20
N GLN A 754 -30.63 27.98 25.04
CA GLN A 754 -31.68 27.79 26.03
C GLN A 754 -31.52 28.74 27.22
N THR A 755 -32.62 29.40 27.60
CA THR A 755 -32.65 30.27 28.78
C THR A 755 -33.00 29.45 30.02
N GLY A 756 -32.17 29.52 31.07
CA GLY A 756 -32.49 28.93 32.38
C GLY A 756 -31.27 28.49 33.21
N PRO A 757 -31.43 28.30 34.52
CA PRO A 757 -30.33 27.93 35.41
C PRO A 757 -29.77 26.53 35.08
N LEU A 758 -30.63 25.58 34.69
CA LEU A 758 -30.20 24.24 34.28
C LEU A 758 -29.40 24.28 32.97
N ALA A 759 -29.87 25.03 31.97
CA ALA A 759 -29.16 25.22 30.70
C ALA A 759 -27.76 25.85 30.90
N ASN A 760 -27.68 26.89 31.74
CA ASN A 760 -26.40 27.51 32.11
C ASN A 760 -25.44 26.52 32.79
N LEU A 761 -25.97 25.62 33.65
CA LEU A 761 -25.19 24.56 34.27
C LEU A 761 -24.69 23.55 33.22
N GLY A 762 -25.53 23.17 32.25
CA GLY A 762 -25.13 22.32 31.12
C GLY A 762 -24.00 22.93 30.30
N ALA A 763 -24.11 24.22 29.95
CA ALA A 763 -23.06 24.95 29.24
C ALA A 763 -21.75 25.00 30.06
N ALA A 764 -21.83 25.25 31.36
CA ALA A 764 -20.67 25.23 32.26
C ALA A 764 -19.99 23.85 32.31
N ILE A 765 -20.76 22.76 32.38
CA ILE A 765 -20.22 21.39 32.33
C ILE A 765 -19.50 21.14 31.01
N CYS A 766 -20.07 21.54 29.87
CA CYS A 766 -19.42 21.40 28.56
C CYS A 766 -18.09 22.14 28.49
N ILE A 767 -18.02 23.37 29.01
CA ILE A 767 -16.78 24.17 29.07
C ILE A 767 -15.74 23.51 29.97
N ILE A 768 -16.13 23.05 31.16
CA ILE A 768 -15.21 22.35 32.08
C ILE A 768 -14.67 21.07 31.41
N CYS A 769 -15.53 20.26 30.80
CA CYS A 769 -15.14 19.08 30.05
C CYS A 769 -14.19 19.41 28.89
N LEU A 770 -14.40 20.54 28.20
CA LEU A 770 -13.55 20.99 27.10
C LEU A 770 -12.15 21.37 27.60
N ILE A 771 -12.06 22.16 28.67
CA ILE A 771 -10.78 22.54 29.28
C ILE A 771 -10.03 21.30 29.77
N LEU A 772 -10.72 20.39 30.48
CA LEU A 772 -10.14 19.14 30.94
C LEU A 772 -9.66 18.25 29.77
N SER A 773 -10.40 18.21 28.67
CA SER A 773 -10.02 17.45 27.46
C SER A 773 -8.72 17.97 26.84
N ILE A 774 -8.59 19.30 26.74
CA ILE A 774 -7.39 19.94 26.19
C ILE A 774 -6.19 19.70 27.11
N ILE A 775 -6.34 19.90 28.42
CA ILE A 775 -5.27 19.66 29.41
C ILE A 775 -4.83 18.19 29.39
N PHE A 776 -5.79 17.26 29.38
CA PHE A 776 -5.50 15.83 29.34
C PHE A 776 -4.75 15.45 28.07
N LYS A 777 -5.23 15.90 26.90
CA LYS A 777 -4.55 15.67 25.61
C LYS A 777 -3.12 16.19 25.64
N GLN A 778 -2.91 17.44 26.05
CA GLN A 778 -1.58 18.04 26.15
C GLN A 778 -0.66 17.26 27.10
N ARG A 779 -1.19 16.76 28.22
CA ARG A 779 -0.43 15.94 29.18
C ARG A 779 -0.01 14.60 28.57
N VAL A 780 -0.92 13.93 27.85
CA VAL A 780 -0.65 12.66 27.18
C VAL A 780 0.35 12.85 26.04
N ASP A 781 0.15 13.85 25.19
CA ASP A 781 1.07 14.21 24.12
C ASP A 781 2.46 14.53 24.68
N LYS A 782 2.57 15.36 25.72
CA LYS A 782 3.86 15.68 26.37
C LYS A 782 4.52 14.44 26.96
N LYS A 783 3.76 13.53 27.57
CA LYS A 783 4.27 12.28 28.15
C LYS A 783 4.87 11.36 27.08
N TYR A 784 4.24 11.25 25.90
CA TYR A 784 4.65 10.31 24.85
C TYR A 784 5.41 10.95 23.69
N LYS A 785 5.53 12.28 23.63
CA LYS A 785 6.22 13.02 22.55
C LYS A 785 7.59 12.42 22.24
N ARG A 786 8.39 12.21 23.27
CA ARG A 786 9.75 11.66 23.15
C ARG A 786 9.75 10.26 22.54
N SER A 787 8.85 9.38 22.99
CA SER A 787 8.74 8.00 22.47
C SER A 787 8.11 7.92 21.08
N LEU A 788 7.47 8.99 20.61
CA LEU A 788 6.96 9.11 19.25
C LEU A 788 8.00 9.72 18.31
N SER A 789 8.82 10.67 18.77
CA SER A 789 9.81 11.34 17.91
C SER A 789 11.17 10.63 17.86
N GLU A 790 11.59 9.97 18.94
CA GLU A 790 12.92 9.39 19.07
C GLU A 790 12.92 7.86 18.83
N LEU A 791 13.98 7.38 18.18
CA LEU A 791 14.34 5.96 18.18
C LEU A 791 14.66 5.51 19.61
N THR A 792 14.39 4.25 19.94
CA THR A 792 14.70 3.73 21.28
C THR A 792 16.21 3.70 21.50
N ARG A 793 16.70 4.39 22.54
CA ARG A 793 18.11 4.38 22.99
C ARG A 793 18.52 3.06 23.68
N GLY A 794 17.91 1.94 23.32
CA GLY A 794 18.25 0.64 23.92
C GLY A 794 19.73 0.31 23.68
N ARG A 795 20.44 -0.15 24.71
CA ARG A 795 21.80 -0.69 24.56
C ARG A 795 21.71 -1.93 23.67
N TYR A 796 22.09 -1.81 22.40
CA TYR A 796 22.28 -2.94 21.51
C TYR A 796 23.77 -3.03 21.19
N LYS A 797 24.44 -4.06 21.70
CA LYS A 797 25.78 -4.41 21.22
C LYS A 797 25.62 -5.34 20.02
N ALA A 798 26.48 -5.24 19.02
CA ALA A 798 26.47 -6.13 17.86
C ALA A 798 26.60 -7.63 18.23
N THR A 799 27.06 -7.93 19.46
CA THR A 799 27.13 -9.27 20.06
C THR A 799 25.78 -9.81 20.56
N ASP A 800 24.79 -8.94 20.78
CA ASP A 800 23.42 -9.34 21.11
C ASP A 800 22.75 -9.83 19.83
N ARG A 801 23.15 -11.00 19.32
CA ARG A 801 22.38 -11.70 18.30
C ARG A 801 20.98 -11.86 18.87
N LEU A 802 20.02 -11.16 18.27
CA LEU A 802 18.60 -11.41 18.49
C LEU A 802 18.39 -12.91 18.24
N PHE A 803 18.23 -13.70 19.30
CA PHE A 803 17.44 -14.91 19.21
C PHE A 803 16.05 -14.45 18.80
N ILE A 804 15.85 -14.42 17.48
CA ILE A 804 14.55 -14.44 16.86
C ILE A 804 13.92 -15.70 17.43
N ASN A 805 13.11 -15.57 18.48
CA ASN A 805 12.34 -16.70 18.96
C ASN A 805 11.22 -16.92 17.94
N PRO A 806 11.33 -17.93 17.06
CA PRO A 806 10.25 -18.28 16.15
C PRO A 806 9.34 -19.22 16.94
N VAL A 807 8.18 -18.75 17.37
CA VAL A 807 7.06 -19.64 17.74
C VAL A 807 7.47 -20.79 18.67
N HIS A 808 7.65 -20.59 19.97
CA HIS A 808 7.45 -21.68 20.92
C HIS A 808 7.14 -21.14 22.31
N ILE A 809 5.85 -21.09 22.66
CA ILE A 809 5.32 -21.66 23.90
C ILE A 809 3.89 -22.17 23.60
N ASN A 810 3.79 -23.50 23.47
CA ASN A 810 2.61 -24.36 23.64
C ASN A 810 1.21 -23.72 23.48
N SER A 811 0.70 -23.72 22.26
CA SER A 811 -0.67 -24.19 22.05
C SER A 811 -0.58 -25.41 21.13
N GLN A 812 -1.23 -26.50 21.55
CA GLN A 812 -1.23 -27.79 20.88
C GLN A 812 -1.65 -27.65 19.41
N TYR A 813 -0.67 -27.65 18.53
CA TYR A 813 -0.82 -28.08 17.15
C TYR A 813 -0.01 -29.36 17.05
N VAL A 814 -0.71 -30.50 17.02
CA VAL A 814 -0.11 -31.78 16.69
C VAL A 814 0.14 -31.73 15.18
N ASN A 815 1.38 -31.45 14.79
CA ASN A 815 1.87 -31.79 13.46
C ASN A 815 2.40 -33.22 13.56
N GLU A 816 1.74 -34.17 12.91
CA GLU A 816 2.13 -35.60 12.93
C GLU A 816 3.34 -35.93 12.05
N ASP A 817 3.87 -35.01 11.27
CA ASP A 817 5.03 -35.30 10.42
C ASP A 817 6.04 -34.15 10.48
N GLU A 818 7.16 -34.36 11.19
CA GLU A 818 8.53 -34.06 10.74
C GLU A 818 9.54 -34.22 11.89
N GLN A 819 10.35 -35.28 11.80
CA GLN A 819 11.62 -35.41 12.51
C GLN A 819 12.62 -34.39 11.95
N PHE A 820 12.76 -33.26 12.64
CA PHE A 820 13.94 -32.40 12.52
C PHE A 820 14.66 -32.40 13.86
N GLU A 821 15.64 -33.30 14.02
CA GLU A 821 16.61 -33.23 15.12
C GLU A 821 17.51 -32.00 14.88
N SER A 822 17.24 -30.92 15.61
CA SER A 822 18.20 -29.83 15.74
C SER A 822 19.41 -30.33 16.54
N ARG A 823 20.60 -30.31 15.94
CA ARG A 823 21.90 -30.51 16.63
C ARG A 823 22.26 -29.37 17.58
N TYR A 824 21.38 -29.07 18.54
CA TYR A 824 21.72 -28.34 19.75
C TYR A 824 21.02 -29.04 20.89
N ASP A 825 21.77 -29.90 21.57
CA ASP A 825 21.37 -30.56 22.80
C ASP A 825 21.24 -29.48 23.89
N ILE A 826 20.01 -29.01 24.14
CA ILE A 826 19.69 -28.02 25.20
C ILE A 826 19.64 -28.70 26.59
N ASN A 827 19.98 -29.99 26.68
CA ASN A 827 19.85 -30.75 27.91
C ASN A 827 21.05 -30.66 28.86
N ASP A 828 22.10 -29.91 28.54
CA ASP A 828 23.28 -29.83 29.42
C ASP A 828 23.65 -28.40 29.79
N SER A 829 22.87 -27.80 30.69
CA SER A 829 23.45 -26.84 31.63
C SER A 829 22.60 -26.70 32.88
N ASP A 830 23.26 -26.88 34.03
CA ASP A 830 22.74 -26.62 35.37
C ASP A 830 22.30 -25.14 35.57
N GLN A 831 22.56 -24.27 34.59
CA GLN A 831 22.09 -22.88 34.56
C GLN A 831 20.67 -22.75 34.00
N THR A 832 20.26 -23.60 33.07
CA THR A 832 18.91 -23.55 32.46
C THR A 832 17.84 -23.96 33.47
N SER A 833 18.12 -24.98 34.29
CA SER A 833 17.27 -25.41 35.41
C SER A 833 17.16 -24.31 36.47
N LYS A 834 18.25 -23.64 36.83
CA LYS A 834 18.26 -22.48 37.75
C LYS A 834 17.45 -21.31 37.19
N MET A 835 17.55 -21.01 35.89
CA MET A 835 16.78 -19.94 35.26
C MET A 835 15.27 -20.22 35.23
N ILE A 836 14.87 -21.46 34.92
CA ILE A 836 13.47 -21.91 34.97
C ILE A 836 12.94 -21.87 36.41
N THR A 837 13.78 -22.22 37.40
CA THR A 837 13.40 -22.19 38.82
C THR A 837 13.25 -20.74 39.32
N VAL A 838 14.10 -19.82 38.88
CA VAL A 838 14.01 -18.37 39.20
C VAL A 838 12.79 -17.74 38.52
N LEU A 839 12.46 -18.13 37.28
CA LEU A 839 11.26 -17.68 36.57
C LEU A 839 9.97 -18.23 37.19
N LYS A 840 10.00 -19.45 37.75
CA LYS A 840 8.87 -20.02 38.51
C LYS A 840 8.73 -19.41 39.91
N LYS A 841 9.81 -18.97 40.54
CA LYS A 841 9.80 -18.41 41.91
C LYS A 841 9.47 -16.93 42.03
N LYS A 842 9.48 -16.16 40.93
CA LYS A 842 8.91 -14.80 40.95
C LYS A 842 7.44 -14.88 40.57
N PRO A 843 6.49 -14.84 41.53
CA PRO A 843 5.10 -14.64 41.16
C PRO A 843 5.05 -13.31 40.41
N THR A 844 4.71 -13.38 39.13
CA THR A 844 4.20 -12.23 38.38
C THR A 844 3.30 -11.45 39.32
N TYR A 845 3.69 -10.22 39.66
CA TYR A 845 2.91 -9.32 40.48
C TYR A 845 1.45 -9.41 40.03
N LYS A 846 0.61 -10.04 40.86
CA LYS A 846 -0.82 -10.21 40.60
C LYS A 846 -1.42 -8.82 40.74
N TYR A 847 -1.29 -8.01 39.68
CA TYR A 847 -2.01 -6.76 39.56
C TYR A 847 -3.49 -7.13 39.69
N LYS A 848 -4.15 -6.66 40.74
CA LYS A 848 -5.55 -6.96 41.02
C LYS A 848 -6.38 -6.24 39.95
N MET A 849 -6.55 -6.90 38.81
CA MET A 849 -7.27 -6.40 37.64
C MET A 849 -8.70 -6.01 38.06
N ARG A 850 -9.09 -4.78 37.75
CA ARG A 850 -10.45 -4.27 37.99
C ARG A 850 -11.44 -5.05 37.11
N LEU A 851 -12.74 -5.00 37.43
CA LEU A 851 -13.79 -5.66 36.62
C LEU A 851 -13.71 -5.27 35.13
N LEU A 852 -13.39 -3.99 34.87
CA LEU A 852 -13.15 -3.47 33.53
C LEU A 852 -11.97 -4.17 32.84
N ASP A 853 -10.86 -4.43 33.54
CA ASP A 853 -9.69 -5.13 32.98
C ASP A 853 -9.99 -6.61 32.67
N LYS A 854 -10.90 -7.25 33.42
CA LYS A 854 -11.36 -8.63 33.14
C LYS A 854 -12.29 -8.72 31.93
N LEU A 855 -13.21 -7.75 31.79
CA LEU A 855 -14.06 -7.60 30.60
C LEU A 855 -13.22 -7.24 29.38
N LEU A 856 -12.26 -6.32 29.56
CA LEU A 856 -11.28 -5.97 28.56
C LEU A 856 -10.42 -7.19 28.21
N ARG A 857 -9.90 -8.02 29.12
CA ARG A 857 -9.06 -9.19 28.76
C ARG A 857 -9.70 -10.16 27.75
N LYS A 858 -11.04 -10.25 27.68
CA LYS A 858 -11.74 -11.03 26.65
C LYS A 858 -11.79 -10.33 25.28
N THR A 859 -11.78 -9.00 25.25
CA THR A 859 -11.77 -8.18 24.02
C THR A 859 -10.36 -7.68 23.64
N TYR A 860 -9.44 -7.71 24.59
CA TYR A 860 -8.10 -7.17 24.53
C TYR A 860 -7.16 -8.29 24.11
N ILE A 861 -6.68 -8.17 22.89
CA ILE A 861 -5.60 -8.99 22.37
C ILE A 861 -4.41 -8.76 23.31
N ASP A 862 -3.80 -9.83 23.81
CA ASP A 862 -2.60 -9.70 24.64
C ASP A 862 -1.50 -9.01 23.82
N LEU A 863 -1.31 -7.72 24.10
CA LEU A 863 -0.50 -6.82 23.29
C LEU A 863 1.00 -7.14 23.38
N THR A 864 1.40 -7.91 24.39
CA THR A 864 2.79 -8.40 24.52
C THR A 864 3.15 -9.36 23.39
N HIS A 865 2.14 -10.00 22.80
CA HIS A 865 2.24 -10.97 21.71
C HIS A 865 1.90 -10.38 20.34
N LEU A 866 1.82 -9.05 20.17
CA LEU A 866 1.56 -8.46 18.87
C LEU A 866 2.62 -8.93 17.84
N PRO A 867 2.18 -9.63 16.78
CA PRO A 867 3.08 -10.15 15.77
C PRO A 867 3.59 -8.98 14.96
N VAL A 868 4.89 -9.00 14.75
CA VAL A 868 5.67 -7.94 14.15
C VAL A 868 6.23 -8.58 12.90
N SER A 869 5.78 -8.11 11.73
CA SER A 869 6.17 -8.70 10.46
C SER A 869 7.69 -8.80 10.38
N GLN A 870 8.21 -9.99 10.16
CA GLN A 870 9.57 -10.09 9.66
C GLN A 870 9.40 -9.98 8.16
N VAL A 871 10.10 -9.04 7.54
CA VAL A 871 10.16 -8.98 6.08
C VAL A 871 10.94 -10.23 5.66
N ILE A 872 10.21 -11.33 5.48
CA ILE A 872 10.72 -12.51 4.80
C ILE A 872 10.53 -12.16 3.33
N LEU A 873 11.61 -11.81 2.64
CA LEU A 873 11.66 -11.75 1.18
C LEU A 873 11.50 -13.19 0.67
N ASP A 874 10.27 -13.70 0.71
CA ASP A 874 9.94 -15.10 0.39
C ASP A 874 9.73 -15.24 -1.13
N ASP A 875 10.75 -14.87 -1.92
CA ASP A 875 10.71 -14.95 -3.39
C ASP A 875 10.92 -16.40 -3.90
N ASN A 876 11.44 -17.30 -3.07
CA ASN A 876 11.70 -18.70 -3.44
C ASN A 876 10.42 -19.57 -3.55
N LYS A 877 9.31 -19.21 -2.88
CA LYS A 877 8.09 -20.04 -2.92
C LYS A 877 7.26 -19.90 -4.20
N ILE A 878 7.46 -18.84 -4.98
CA ILE A 878 6.68 -18.62 -6.22
C ILE A 878 7.13 -19.59 -7.33
N GLY A 879 8.39 -20.05 -7.30
CA GLY A 879 8.91 -21.08 -8.20
C GLY A 879 8.34 -22.48 -7.91
N GLU A 880 8.22 -22.84 -6.62
CA GLU A 880 7.70 -24.13 -6.19
C GLU A 880 6.19 -24.28 -6.37
N ILE A 881 5.42 -23.19 -6.21
CA ILE A 881 3.95 -23.21 -6.40
C ILE A 881 3.59 -23.49 -7.86
N ARG A 882 4.36 -22.97 -8.84
CA ARG A 882 4.16 -23.30 -10.26
C ARG A 882 4.44 -24.77 -10.55
N CYS A 883 5.44 -25.38 -9.92
CA CYS A 883 5.71 -26.81 -10.09
C CYS A 883 4.63 -27.68 -9.44
N CYS A 884 4.08 -27.24 -8.31
CA CYS A 884 3.00 -27.95 -7.62
C CYS A 884 1.66 -27.84 -8.34
N GLU A 885 1.30 -26.67 -8.90
CA GLU A 885 0.08 -26.52 -9.71
C GLU A 885 0.17 -27.28 -11.04
N LEU A 886 1.33 -27.29 -11.72
CA LEU A 886 1.54 -28.14 -12.90
C LEU A 886 1.43 -29.62 -12.54
N ASN A 887 2.04 -30.07 -11.44
CA ASN A 887 1.93 -31.46 -11.00
C ASN A 887 0.51 -31.85 -10.55
N TYR A 888 -0.25 -30.93 -9.96
CA TYR A 888 -1.64 -31.18 -9.55
C TYR A 888 -2.59 -31.20 -10.75
N THR A 889 -2.39 -30.33 -11.73
CA THR A 889 -3.19 -30.30 -12.97
C THR A 889 -2.90 -31.52 -13.83
N VAL A 890 -1.63 -31.91 -13.96
CA VAL A 890 -1.21 -33.13 -14.67
C VAL A 890 -1.73 -34.39 -13.95
N LYS A 891 -1.66 -34.47 -12.61
CA LYS A 891 -2.25 -35.61 -11.86
C LYS A 891 -3.77 -35.67 -11.98
N LYS A 892 -4.46 -34.53 -12.08
CA LYS A 892 -5.92 -34.46 -12.22
C LYS A 892 -6.36 -34.84 -13.63
N GLU A 893 -5.63 -34.44 -14.67
CA GLU A 893 -5.86 -34.86 -16.05
C GLU A 893 -5.53 -36.35 -16.27
N ILE A 894 -4.46 -36.88 -15.65
CA ILE A 894 -4.12 -38.31 -15.69
C ILE A 894 -5.17 -39.17 -14.97
N LYS A 895 -5.79 -38.66 -13.89
CA LYS A 895 -6.88 -39.37 -13.19
C LYS A 895 -8.23 -39.28 -13.92
N GLN A 896 -8.48 -38.24 -14.71
CA GLN A 896 -9.77 -38.03 -15.37
C GLN A 896 -9.89 -38.74 -16.73
N ASP A 897 -8.78 -39.05 -17.41
CA ASP A 897 -8.84 -39.80 -18.67
C ASP A 897 -7.51 -40.53 -19.00
N PRO A 898 -7.27 -41.74 -18.45
CA PRO A 898 -6.05 -42.50 -18.72
C PRO A 898 -5.86 -42.88 -20.20
N ASN A 899 -6.92 -42.81 -21.02
CA ASN A 899 -6.88 -43.14 -22.44
C ASN A 899 -6.36 -42.01 -23.35
N LYS A 900 -6.16 -40.80 -22.81
CA LYS A 900 -5.59 -39.67 -23.58
C LYS A 900 -4.10 -39.84 -23.89
N ILE A 901 -3.37 -40.63 -23.10
CA ILE A 901 -1.94 -40.92 -23.30
C ILE A 901 -1.73 -41.86 -24.50
N ASN A 902 -2.60 -42.85 -24.68
CA ASN A 902 -2.56 -43.77 -25.83
C ASN A 902 -2.88 -43.09 -27.18
N LYS A 903 -3.42 -41.86 -27.16
CA LYS A 903 -3.67 -41.06 -28.36
C LYS A 903 -2.50 -40.11 -28.69
N LEU A 904 -1.59 -39.88 -27.76
CA LEU A 904 -0.38 -39.08 -27.95
C LEU A 904 0.84 -39.95 -28.31
N GLU A 905 0.89 -41.21 -27.89
CA GLU A 905 1.96 -42.15 -28.26
C GLU A 905 1.81 -42.78 -29.66
N ASN A 906 0.62 -42.69 -30.28
CA ASN A 906 0.38 -43.24 -31.63
C ASN A 906 0.76 -42.30 -32.79
N THR A 907 1.51 -41.21 -32.52
CA THR A 907 1.93 -40.24 -33.55
C THR A 907 3.43 -39.97 -33.57
N SER A 908 4.25 -40.98 -33.31
CA SER A 908 5.66 -40.96 -33.68
C SER A 908 6.17 -42.38 -33.93
N GLN A 909 6.07 -42.83 -35.18
CA GLN A 909 6.81 -43.99 -35.67
C GLN A 909 8.31 -43.65 -35.72
N PHE A 910 9.09 -44.23 -34.81
CA PHE A 910 10.47 -44.62 -35.08
C PHE A 910 10.64 -46.07 -34.67
N LYS A 911 10.74 -46.95 -35.67
CA LYS A 911 11.14 -48.35 -35.52
C LYS A 911 12.64 -48.40 -35.30
N ILE A 912 13.10 -48.96 -34.18
CA ILE A 912 14.33 -49.77 -34.12
C ILE A 912 14.09 -50.98 -33.23
N ASP A 913 14.30 -52.13 -33.86
CA ASP A 913 14.62 -53.49 -33.42
C ASP A 913 13.88 -54.20 -32.27
N LYS A 914 13.14 -55.20 -32.73
CA LYS A 914 12.50 -56.30 -32.01
C LYS A 914 13.52 -57.43 -31.85
N LYS A 915 13.95 -57.73 -30.62
CA LYS A 915 14.37 -59.08 -30.17
C LYS A 915 14.68 -59.04 -28.66
N LEU A 916 13.73 -59.47 -27.82
CA LEU A 916 13.89 -60.60 -26.90
C LEU A 916 12.63 -60.77 -26.02
N LYS A 917 12.48 -62.00 -25.53
CA LYS A 917 11.22 -62.69 -25.22
C LYS A 917 10.48 -62.18 -23.97
N LEU A 918 9.16 -62.32 -24.08
CA LEU A 918 8.16 -62.51 -23.03
C LEU A 918 8.64 -63.49 -21.94
N ASN A 919 8.49 -63.11 -20.67
CA ASN A 919 7.81 -63.86 -19.60
C ASN A 919 8.34 -63.42 -18.23
N GLN A 920 7.51 -62.73 -17.45
CA GLN A 920 7.31 -62.92 -16.00
C GLN A 920 6.48 -61.74 -15.42
N LEU A 921 5.17 -61.96 -15.31
CA LEU A 921 4.46 -61.69 -14.05
C LEU A 921 4.83 -62.86 -13.08
N PRO A 922 4.80 -62.73 -11.74
CA PRO A 922 3.96 -61.82 -10.97
C PRO A 922 4.59 -61.26 -9.65
N LYS A 923 3.80 -60.43 -8.91
CA LYS A 923 3.88 -60.21 -7.44
C LYS A 923 5.19 -59.65 -6.85
N VAL A 924 5.22 -58.35 -6.52
CA VAL A 924 5.59 -57.84 -5.17
C VAL A 924 4.96 -56.45 -5.00
N ALA A 925 3.80 -56.40 -4.35
CA ALA A 925 3.47 -55.28 -3.48
C ALA A 925 4.37 -55.41 -2.23
N GLN A 926 4.89 -54.28 -1.71
CA GLN A 926 5.87 -54.15 -0.63
C GLN A 926 7.36 -54.27 -1.03
N LYS A 927 7.92 -53.17 -1.57
CA LYS A 927 9.23 -52.56 -1.26
C LYS A 927 9.66 -51.70 -2.44
N GLN A 928 9.37 -50.39 -2.40
CA GLN A 928 10.13 -49.36 -3.14
C GLN A 928 9.64 -47.95 -2.75
N THR A 929 9.84 -47.60 -1.47
CA THR A 929 9.94 -46.20 -1.01
C THR A 929 11.17 -46.10 -0.12
N THR A 930 12.34 -46.33 -0.72
CA THR A 930 13.67 -46.07 -0.16
C THR A 930 14.69 -46.33 -1.26
N LYS A 931 14.96 -45.30 -2.09
CA LYS A 931 16.19 -45.10 -2.88
C LYS A 931 15.99 -43.89 -3.82
N CYS A 932 16.22 -42.69 -3.28
CA CYS A 932 16.69 -41.51 -4.00
C CYS A 932 17.45 -40.60 -3.03
N GLN A 933 18.40 -41.21 -2.31
CA GLN A 933 19.60 -40.57 -1.78
C GLN A 933 20.73 -41.53 -2.16
N THR A 934 21.83 -40.97 -2.67
CA THR A 934 23.08 -41.57 -3.20
C THR A 934 23.23 -41.57 -4.72
N LEU A 935 23.84 -40.48 -5.23
CA LEU A 935 24.74 -40.50 -6.40
C LEU A 935 25.57 -39.19 -6.42
N TYR A 936 26.68 -39.22 -5.68
CA TYR A 936 27.99 -38.61 -5.98
C TYR A 936 28.93 -39.08 -4.86
N PRO A 937 29.75 -40.11 -5.13
CA PRO A 937 31.18 -39.84 -5.27
C PRO A 937 31.78 -40.64 -6.43
N GLN A 938 32.66 -39.99 -7.20
CA GLN A 938 33.82 -40.55 -7.92
C GLN A 938 34.31 -39.52 -8.93
N LEU A 939 35.35 -38.76 -8.54
CA LEU A 939 36.42 -38.29 -9.43
C LEU A 939 37.58 -37.84 -8.52
N GLU A 940 38.07 -38.81 -7.77
CA GLU A 940 39.34 -38.79 -7.07
C GLU A 940 40.18 -39.87 -7.77
N ASN A 941 41.01 -39.44 -8.72
CA ASN A 941 42.24 -40.07 -9.23
C ASN A 941 42.58 -39.53 -10.63
N LEU A 942 43.38 -38.47 -10.68
CA LEU A 942 44.54 -38.41 -11.56
C LEU A 942 45.56 -37.44 -10.93
N GLN A 943 46.66 -38.04 -10.50
CA GLN A 943 47.87 -37.41 -9.99
C GLN A 943 48.66 -36.71 -11.11
N LEU A 944 49.65 -35.91 -10.66
CA LEU A 944 50.79 -35.28 -11.38
C LEU A 944 50.47 -33.85 -11.90
N SER A 945 51.17 -32.78 -11.51
CA SER A 945 52.48 -32.63 -10.87
C SER A 945 52.56 -31.35 -10.02
N LYS A 946 53.31 -31.44 -8.92
CA LYS A 946 53.78 -30.31 -8.10
C LYS A 946 55.18 -29.93 -8.57
N SER A 947 55.33 -28.71 -9.07
CA SER A 947 56.56 -27.88 -9.10
C SER A 947 56.06 -26.52 -9.59
N GLU A 948 55.93 -25.47 -8.79
CA GLU A 948 57.00 -24.64 -8.25
C GLU A 948 56.42 -23.62 -7.24
N ALA A 949 57.25 -23.26 -6.24
CA ALA A 949 57.21 -22.08 -5.34
C ALA A 949 55.97 -21.90 -4.42
N LYS A 950 55.99 -21.98 -3.08
CA LYS A 950 57.01 -21.96 -2.02
C LYS A 950 58.22 -21.05 -2.28
N ILE A 951 58.00 -19.74 -2.19
CA ILE A 951 58.97 -18.73 -1.72
C ILE A 951 58.15 -17.47 -1.35
N VAL A 952 58.41 -16.92 -0.16
CA VAL A 952 57.87 -15.69 0.45
C VAL A 952 56.46 -15.73 1.06
N TYR A 953 56.37 -16.38 2.23
CA TYR A 953 55.52 -15.90 3.33
C TYR A 953 56.46 -15.67 4.52
N GLU A 954 57.17 -14.55 4.53
CA GLU A 954 57.89 -14.03 5.70
C GLU A 954 58.43 -12.63 5.35
N ALA A 955 57.72 -11.59 5.78
CA ALA A 955 58.21 -10.24 6.11
C ALA A 955 57.06 -9.23 5.96
N LYS A 956 56.26 -9.06 7.03
CA LYS A 956 55.77 -7.74 7.40
C LYS A 956 55.22 -7.74 8.82
N THR A 957 56.15 -7.71 9.76
CA THR A 957 56.01 -6.97 11.01
C THR A 957 56.99 -5.80 10.95
N GLN A 958 56.48 -4.63 11.38
CA GLN A 958 57.21 -3.48 11.91
C GLN A 958 57.90 -2.45 10.98
N VAL A 959 57.40 -1.21 11.17
CA VAL A 959 58.10 0.07 11.37
C VAL A 959 58.16 1.08 10.23
N ASP A 960 57.87 2.31 10.67
CA ASP A 960 57.73 3.62 10.05
C ASP A 960 58.97 4.19 9.34
N ASN A 961 58.70 5.31 8.65
CA ASN A 961 59.56 6.43 8.28
C ASN A 961 60.25 6.44 6.90
N THR A 962 59.79 7.41 6.10
CA THR A 962 60.54 8.34 5.22
C THR A 962 61.84 7.86 4.55
N GLU A 963 61.85 7.80 3.22
CA GLU A 963 62.59 8.73 2.34
C GLU A 963 62.54 8.31 0.86
N VAL A 964 62.73 9.30 0.02
CA VAL A 964 62.68 9.30 -1.45
C VAL A 964 63.84 8.50 -2.04
N VAL A 965 63.57 7.56 -2.96
CA VAL A 965 64.56 7.07 -3.92
C VAL A 965 63.93 6.97 -5.31
N THR A 966 64.40 7.81 -6.21
CA THR A 966 64.20 7.77 -7.66
C THR A 966 64.94 6.57 -8.27
N GLY A 967 64.25 5.74 -9.05
CA GLY A 967 64.86 4.66 -9.84
C GLY A 967 64.27 4.61 -11.25
N GLN A 968 65.13 4.79 -12.25
CA GLN A 968 64.84 4.73 -13.68
C GLN A 968 64.54 3.29 -14.12
N PHE A 969 63.54 3.12 -15.00
CA PHE A 969 63.27 1.84 -15.65
C PHE A 969 64.27 1.56 -16.77
N THR A 970 64.83 0.35 -16.78
CA THR A 970 65.77 -0.14 -17.80
C THR A 970 65.03 -0.70 -19.02
N GLU A 971 65.71 -0.66 -20.17
CA GLU A 971 65.23 -1.02 -21.52
C GLU A 971 64.67 -2.45 -21.66
N GLN A 972 64.87 -3.33 -20.67
CA GLN A 972 64.30 -4.68 -20.63
C GLN A 972 62.81 -4.71 -20.24
N ASP A 973 62.30 -3.71 -19.52
CA ASP A 973 60.88 -3.63 -19.13
C ASP A 973 59.96 -3.21 -20.29
N ILE A 974 60.54 -2.55 -21.30
CA ILE A 974 59.82 -2.11 -22.51
C ILE A 974 59.57 -3.27 -23.47
N ASN A 975 60.48 -4.25 -23.54
CA ASN A 975 60.35 -5.39 -24.44
C ASN A 975 59.34 -6.45 -23.95
N PHE A 976 59.02 -6.49 -22.65
CA PHE A 976 58.00 -7.41 -22.14
C PHE A 976 56.57 -6.91 -22.45
N MET A 977 56.35 -5.59 -22.46
CA MET A 977 55.05 -4.97 -22.80
C MET A 977 54.67 -5.07 -24.29
N ALA A 978 55.63 -5.31 -25.19
CA ALA A 978 55.39 -5.37 -26.64
C ALA A 978 54.72 -6.67 -27.12
N SER A 979 54.59 -7.68 -26.25
CA SER A 979 54.06 -9.01 -26.62
C SER A 979 52.53 -9.16 -26.51
N TYR A 980 51.82 -8.18 -25.96
CA TYR A 980 50.37 -8.29 -25.67
C TYR A 980 49.48 -7.17 -26.23
N THR A 981 49.94 -6.41 -27.22
CA THR A 981 49.14 -5.32 -27.82
C THR A 981 49.03 -5.40 -29.34
N HIS A 982 47.79 -5.36 -29.82
CA HIS A 982 47.38 -5.29 -31.22
C HIS A 982 48.06 -4.09 -31.93
N PRO A 983 48.56 -4.23 -33.18
CA PRO A 983 49.45 -3.23 -33.82
C PRO A 983 48.83 -1.85 -34.10
N ALA A 984 47.51 -1.68 -33.93
CA ALA A 984 46.84 -0.39 -34.08
C ALA A 984 47.01 0.55 -32.86
N ILE A 985 47.46 0.03 -31.72
CA ILE A 985 47.56 0.80 -30.46
C ILE A 985 48.94 1.47 -30.30
N LEU A 986 49.97 1.02 -31.02
CA LEU A 986 51.32 1.58 -30.91
C LEU A 986 51.47 2.91 -31.67
N GLN A 987 50.70 3.15 -32.74
CA GLN A 987 50.83 4.36 -33.57
C GLN A 987 50.16 5.61 -32.98
N ALA A 988 49.31 5.47 -31.96
CA ALA A 988 48.66 6.61 -31.30
C ALA A 988 49.37 7.09 -30.02
N LYS A 989 50.45 6.42 -29.60
CA LYS A 989 51.23 6.76 -28.40
C LYS A 989 52.63 7.32 -28.69
N ILE A 990 53.00 7.46 -29.97
CA ILE A 990 54.28 8.04 -30.42
C ILE A 990 54.06 9.38 -31.17
N LYS A 991 52.88 10.00 -31.02
CA LYS A 991 52.63 11.42 -31.27
C LYS A 991 51.95 12.01 -30.04
#